data_AF-A0A0G2ZDZ4-F1
#
_entry.id   AF-A0A0G2ZDZ4-F1
#
_cell.length_a   1.000
_cell.length_b   1.000
_cell.length_c   1.000
_cell.angle_alpha   90.00
_cell.angle_beta   90.00
_cell.angle_gamma   90.00
#
_symmetry.space_group_name_H-M   'P 1'
#
loop_
_entity.id
_entity.type
_entity.pdbx_description
1 polymer ?
#
loop_
_entity_poly.entity_id
_entity_poly.type
_entity_poly.pdbx_seq_one_letter_code
_entity_poly.pdbx_strand_id
1 'polypeptide(L)'
;MRKIALSFLLIVVSIAMGTNLLEIDTSGFPIVKLTLEGAERVDILENGSPVDVFSIEKDGDLLYISYFSNEEDLKGQKIELRVNEVTAHYNVPLTERTLFSALVLEDDEIIVDGNIEDWDHITGIRFISDYNVKGVPISGRFDLSGVAKMAYGKSNSLLYGLVIVRDDVPIPAFSKEIIGFGDSIHLKVEDISYDLLPGNFINYEPSILTSSPVENTKISCTLMNGYYIYEFAVPITKGEGKHQVKLSMSIIDNDRPKASEKSEWKIIDNGKVEFFAESLPIVRITSPKDGDIFSKPYVVLSGTVSGDYRNVIVRQERIGYTGDAIPVEERVLSIDKGTFRDSFILKQGENVFTVLATSTSGKAISSVRVLYPIEASLRFILKWDDPKADLDLNVLLPSGERIYFVNPGPPGKLHVADTEEALEIYEIPFAEVEPGSYQPMVHFFENKGAKKVKGTITVELSDGTGRKTPKELFKSEFSFNGSEANPTDTTTGTDWRYFEPIRIKIPEVALRVSSNLPEEFKSIVTYQIGSIEHKEGFVGTFELGNSLKVTLKPTVFELDTNKDIEGNDVKFEFYCWDDGSRRNERKVVINEPTMLTANFKRFFKVLLLTVDERGNELLNRRQYWVEEGKEITLSSGEFDGMLFHSWVFNGQIVSTKKSDRGFVITGPSVIVRKFIKTSDVMLIAPDNSTYDLESLQKAFVSTGLSINLYSPETILLNPGSLSKARVIFLGFSTSKDILENFFSEDLTKNLKSYIENGGLVVLSGDGNYLLEKLGLARLEKVKYLPETYCVPLKLLYGPEDLFSDFAFPANESLVQYAPETMDFFWKSEKEFNGFTISDYLGNSLPIYFVEGLYINGENHYRTYPLLLWKLERGEILYIGEVWNGVTSSSESAIKLVERLVNVIITSESRIVKEPSVESAVLRGDVISINLKKPTKKFYELWALTEDGKRKYISTSFIEKETEIPSSVVELNTKLMLRTLSGIHHSRFSEPVKITVPQPVYYEVSDNIVEVFSDELKMKKIKMREFSNTEKIFPIEYDLNNDSVNDLILIRQVKAEGTSKSNLIISALKSDVSLLWEEPFGEGKVYTLPLSYSVKEFGAFYAENDVYIYVVANGDDGNFSVTSVYSRYGELISEFWHPGPINAVLVGDLNLDGRKEILLAGYNYHYDAADYIVIDPIETGVAQCPPGRGFFYPVNDGLFYEYFTGLAPFVSVTETGAGTFELKTANGRVERINLLAKK
;
A
#
# COMPACT_ATOMS: atom_id res chain seq x y z
N MET A 1 -59.31 60.35 -17.20
CA MET A 1 -58.23 59.33 -17.15
C MET A 1 -56.96 59.99 -16.61
N ARG A 2 -56.40 59.45 -15.50
CA ARG A 2 -55.04 59.65 -14.90
C ARG A 2 -54.54 61.11 -14.66
N LYS A 3 -54.56 61.62 -13.41
CA LYS A 3 -53.57 61.54 -12.28
C LYS A 3 -52.60 62.75 -12.29
N ILE A 4 -52.77 63.75 -11.42
CA ILE A 4 -52.22 63.89 -10.04
C ILE A 4 -50.69 63.78 -10.00
N ALA A 5 -49.97 64.89 -9.76
CA ALA A 5 -48.76 64.96 -8.94
C ALA A 5 -48.12 66.37 -8.92
N LEU A 6 -47.67 66.75 -7.73
CA LEU A 6 -46.54 67.66 -7.43
C LEU A 6 -46.75 69.18 -7.42
N SER A 7 -47.34 69.63 -6.31
CA SER A 7 -46.89 70.83 -5.59
C SER A 7 -45.78 70.41 -4.60
N PHE A 8 -44.57 70.98 -4.67
CA PHE A 8 -43.61 70.99 -3.55
C PHE A 8 -42.49 72.02 -3.80
N LEU A 9 -42.62 73.22 -3.20
CA LEU A 9 -41.49 74.08 -2.84
C LEU A 9 -41.95 75.10 -1.79
N LEU A 10 -41.86 74.73 -0.51
CA LEU A 10 -41.69 75.68 0.58
C LEU A 10 -40.57 75.14 1.47
N ILE A 11 -39.47 75.88 1.46
CA ILE A 11 -38.23 75.61 2.19
C ILE A 11 -38.46 76.05 3.64
N VAL A 12 -38.66 75.08 4.51
CA VAL A 12 -38.13 75.09 5.88
C VAL A 12 -37.17 73.91 5.90
N VAL A 13 -35.89 74.16 5.65
CA VAL A 13 -34.85 73.19 6.00
C VAL A 13 -34.73 73.29 7.51
N SER A 14 -35.51 72.49 8.24
CA SER A 14 -35.05 71.98 9.52
C SER A 14 -33.79 71.17 9.18
N ILE A 15 -32.62 71.78 9.42
CA ILE A 15 -31.37 71.04 9.49
C ILE A 15 -31.61 70.02 10.59
N ALA A 16 -31.86 68.76 10.23
CA ALA A 16 -31.77 67.67 11.18
C ALA A 16 -30.30 67.65 11.62
N MET A 17 -30.01 68.23 12.77
CA MET A 17 -28.72 68.03 13.43
C MET A 17 -28.56 66.51 13.56
N GLY A 18 -27.54 65.96 12.90
CA GLY A 18 -27.23 64.55 13.04
C GLY A 18 -26.84 64.29 14.49
N THR A 19 -27.42 63.26 15.10
CA THR A 19 -26.99 62.80 16.42
C THR A 19 -25.51 62.45 16.36
N ASN A 20 -24.68 63.08 17.19
CA ASN A 20 -23.27 62.72 17.34
C ASN A 20 -23.08 62.08 18.73
N LEU A 21 -22.50 60.89 18.76
CA LEU A 21 -22.07 60.24 20.00
C LEU A 21 -20.64 60.70 20.32
N LEU A 22 -20.49 61.47 21.39
CA LEU A 22 -19.22 62.07 21.80
C LEU A 22 -18.43 61.16 22.74
N GLU A 23 -19.14 60.53 23.68
CA GLU A 23 -18.53 59.69 24.71
C GLU A 23 -19.40 58.50 25.08
N ILE A 24 -18.74 57.36 25.34
CA ILE A 24 -19.32 56.18 25.98
C ILE A 24 -18.47 55.91 27.22
N ASP A 25 -19.03 56.14 28.40
CA ASP A 25 -18.38 55.84 29.66
C ASP A 25 -18.92 54.54 30.26
N THR A 26 -18.01 53.64 30.56
CA THR A 26 -18.27 52.30 31.11
C THR A 26 -17.53 52.05 32.42
N SER A 27 -16.92 53.08 33.04
CA SER A 27 -16.23 52.91 34.33
C SER A 27 -17.17 52.45 35.45
N GLY A 28 -18.44 52.80 35.36
CA GLY A 28 -19.47 52.50 36.37
C GLY A 28 -20.33 51.29 36.05
N PHE A 29 -19.86 50.40 35.16
CA PHE A 29 -20.61 49.26 34.64
C PHE A 29 -21.26 48.43 35.78
N PRO A 30 -22.53 47.98 35.66
CA PRO A 30 -23.38 47.88 34.46
C PRO A 30 -24.18 49.15 34.11
N ILE A 31 -23.89 50.28 34.76
CA ILE A 31 -24.42 51.58 34.33
C ILE A 31 -23.51 52.11 33.23
N VAL A 32 -24.09 52.40 32.06
CA VAL A 32 -23.38 53.03 30.94
C VAL A 32 -23.88 54.45 30.80
N LYS A 33 -22.94 55.41 30.69
CA LYS A 33 -23.24 56.82 30.46
C LYS A 33 -22.86 57.22 29.05
N LEU A 34 -23.77 57.91 28.37
CA LEU A 34 -23.55 58.44 27.03
C LEU A 34 -23.63 59.97 27.05
N THR A 35 -22.74 60.60 26.28
CA THR A 35 -22.83 62.03 25.96
C THR A 35 -23.11 62.20 24.48
N LEU A 36 -24.24 62.84 24.16
CA LEU A 36 -24.71 63.05 22.80
C LEU A 36 -24.86 64.54 22.49
N GLU A 37 -24.62 64.93 21.24
CA GLU A 37 -24.89 66.28 20.72
C GLU A 37 -25.94 66.24 19.60
N GLY A 38 -26.87 67.20 19.60
CA GLY A 38 -27.78 67.45 18.47
C GLY A 38 -28.96 66.49 18.32
N ALA A 39 -29.27 65.67 19.32
CA ALA A 39 -30.44 64.77 19.31
C ALA A 39 -31.65 65.36 20.04
N GLU A 40 -32.84 65.33 19.41
CA GLU A 40 -34.13 65.67 20.07
C GLU A 40 -34.85 64.46 20.66
N ARG A 41 -34.58 63.25 20.13
CA ARG A 41 -35.10 61.96 20.60
C ARG A 41 -34.02 60.90 20.44
N VAL A 42 -33.96 59.95 21.37
CA VAL A 42 -32.88 58.97 21.44
C VAL A 42 -33.43 57.56 21.60
N ASP A 43 -33.15 56.69 20.65
CA ASP A 43 -33.38 55.25 20.71
C ASP A 43 -32.00 54.54 20.83
N ILE A 44 -31.79 53.78 21.91
CA ILE A 44 -30.52 53.10 22.20
C ILE A 44 -30.74 51.60 22.12
N LEU A 45 -29.93 50.92 21.30
CA LEU A 45 -29.91 49.47 21.15
C LEU A 45 -28.52 48.94 21.47
N GLU A 46 -28.43 47.95 22.36
CA GLU A 46 -27.25 47.11 22.56
C GLU A 46 -27.46 45.77 21.87
N ASN A 47 -26.57 45.39 20.96
CA ASN A 47 -26.65 44.17 20.17
C ASN A 47 -28.02 43.98 19.48
N GLY A 48 -28.64 45.10 19.08
CA GLY A 48 -29.96 45.14 18.44
C GLY A 48 -31.16 45.13 19.39
N SER A 49 -30.95 45.04 20.71
CA SER A 49 -32.00 45.04 21.73
C SER A 49 -32.09 46.39 22.46
N PRO A 50 -33.28 46.93 22.72
CA PRO A 50 -33.44 48.18 23.45
C PRO A 50 -32.91 48.07 24.88
N VAL A 51 -32.25 49.11 25.37
CA VAL A 51 -31.71 49.18 26.74
C VAL A 51 -32.66 49.88 27.69
N ASP A 52 -32.45 49.67 28.99
CA ASP A 52 -33.30 50.26 30.02
C ASP A 52 -32.74 51.61 30.52
N VAL A 53 -33.31 52.70 30.02
CA VAL A 53 -32.86 54.07 30.35
C VAL A 53 -33.56 54.57 31.60
N PHE A 54 -32.80 54.98 32.62
CA PHE A 54 -33.37 55.49 33.87
C PHE A 54 -33.13 56.99 34.08
N SER A 55 -32.07 57.57 33.51
CA SER A 55 -31.81 59.02 33.55
C SER A 55 -31.51 59.60 32.16
N ILE A 56 -32.11 60.76 31.88
CA ILE A 56 -31.79 61.61 30.72
C ILE A 56 -31.73 63.05 31.22
N GLU A 57 -30.56 63.65 31.14
CA GLU A 57 -30.31 65.05 31.52
C GLU A 57 -29.91 65.86 30.30
N LYS A 58 -30.38 67.11 30.22
CA LYS A 58 -30.11 68.01 29.10
C LYS A 58 -29.39 69.26 29.59
N ASP A 59 -28.24 69.55 29.00
CA ASP A 59 -27.51 70.80 29.21
C ASP A 59 -27.16 71.43 27.85
N GLY A 60 -27.82 72.54 27.51
CA GLY A 60 -27.72 73.15 26.18
C GLY A 60 -28.15 72.19 25.05
N ASP A 61 -27.23 71.93 24.14
CA ASP A 61 -27.39 71.01 22.99
C ASP A 61 -26.90 69.58 23.30
N LEU A 62 -26.40 69.34 24.51
CA LEU A 62 -25.92 68.04 24.98
C LEU A 62 -27.00 67.27 25.73
N LEU A 63 -27.02 65.95 25.53
CA LEU A 63 -27.80 64.99 26.31
C LEU A 63 -26.86 64.02 27.03
N TYR A 64 -27.04 63.90 28.35
CA TYR A 64 -26.38 62.90 29.19
C TYR A 64 -27.39 61.80 29.51
N ILE A 65 -27.09 60.58 29.10
CA ILE A 65 -28.02 59.45 29.24
C ILE A 65 -27.37 58.36 30.07
N SER A 66 -28.05 57.95 31.13
CA SER A 66 -27.64 56.81 31.95
C SER A 66 -28.64 55.66 31.79
N TYR A 67 -28.13 54.48 31.46
CA TYR A 67 -28.95 53.30 31.23
C TYR A 67 -28.27 52.04 31.77
N PHE A 68 -29.07 50.99 31.95
CA PHE A 68 -28.57 49.67 32.34
C PHE A 68 -28.20 48.85 31.10
N SER A 69 -26.95 48.39 31.04
CA SER A 69 -26.55 47.50 29.95
C SER A 69 -27.36 46.20 29.97
N ASN A 70 -27.73 45.71 28.79
CA ASN A 70 -28.41 44.44 28.58
C ASN A 70 -27.49 43.23 28.81
N GLU A 71 -26.19 43.46 28.95
CA GLU A 71 -25.19 42.40 29.07
C GLU A 71 -24.98 42.00 30.53
N GLU A 72 -25.32 40.75 30.84
CA GLU A 72 -25.30 40.17 32.18
C GLU A 72 -23.95 39.50 32.55
N ASP A 73 -23.00 39.42 31.60
CA ASP A 73 -21.87 38.49 31.64
C ASP A 73 -20.51 39.10 31.21
N LEU A 74 -19.65 39.37 32.20
CA LEU A 74 -18.43 40.16 32.08
C LEU A 74 -17.21 39.35 31.65
N LYS A 75 -17.00 39.06 30.35
CA LYS A 75 -15.62 38.93 29.79
C LYS A 75 -15.51 39.32 28.31
N GLY A 76 -14.94 40.51 28.03
CA GLY A 76 -14.21 40.81 26.80
C GLY A 76 -14.99 40.80 25.49
N GLN A 77 -16.32 40.72 25.56
CA GLN A 77 -17.18 40.79 24.39
C GLN A 77 -17.29 42.24 23.92
N LYS A 78 -17.26 42.40 22.59
CA LYS A 78 -17.46 43.68 21.92
C LYS A 78 -18.97 43.87 21.76
N ILE A 79 -19.52 44.90 22.37
CA ILE A 79 -20.94 45.24 22.27
C ILE A 79 -21.12 46.25 21.15
N GLU A 80 -22.06 45.96 20.25
CA GLU A 80 -22.51 46.93 19.26
C GLU A 80 -23.55 47.85 19.91
N LEU A 81 -23.23 49.13 19.99
CA LEU A 81 -24.13 50.17 20.49
C LEU A 81 -24.67 50.95 19.29
N ARG A 82 -26.00 50.97 19.13
CA ARG A 82 -26.67 51.82 18.14
C ARG A 82 -27.49 52.88 18.84
N VAL A 83 -27.14 54.14 18.61
CA VAL A 83 -27.88 55.31 19.10
C VAL A 83 -28.48 56.01 17.88
N ASN A 84 -29.80 55.91 17.69
CA ASN A 84 -30.47 56.33 16.45
C ASN A 84 -29.82 55.69 15.20
N GLU A 85 -29.13 56.49 14.37
CA GLU A 85 -28.42 56.04 13.17
C GLU A 85 -26.90 55.89 13.38
N VAL A 86 -26.37 56.21 14.56
CA VAL A 86 -24.94 56.08 14.87
C VAL A 86 -24.66 54.71 15.45
N THR A 87 -23.73 53.98 14.84
CA THR A 87 -23.20 52.72 15.39
C THR A 87 -21.82 52.95 15.99
N ALA A 88 -21.66 52.56 17.25
CA ALA A 88 -20.41 52.54 17.97
C ALA A 88 -20.21 51.18 18.64
N HIS A 89 -19.05 50.99 19.26
CA HIS A 89 -18.78 49.77 20.00
C HIS A 89 -18.03 50.09 21.28
N TYR A 90 -18.33 49.34 22.34
CA TYR A 90 -17.53 49.33 23.55
C TYR A 90 -17.27 47.88 23.99
N ASN A 91 -16.24 47.68 24.79
CA ASN A 91 -15.94 46.36 25.35
C ASN A 91 -16.48 46.28 26.78
N VAL A 92 -17.13 45.17 27.11
CA VAL A 92 -17.57 44.91 28.49
C VAL A 92 -16.33 44.81 29.41
N PRO A 93 -16.28 45.51 30.55
CA PRO A 93 -15.19 45.38 31.51
C PRO A 93 -15.05 43.92 32.00
N LEU A 94 -13.85 43.33 32.03
CA LEU A 94 -13.64 41.93 32.47
C LEU A 94 -13.65 41.76 34.01
N THR A 95 -14.76 41.86 34.74
CA THR A 95 -14.76 41.50 36.18
C THR A 95 -15.00 39.99 36.38
N GLU A 96 -14.25 39.32 37.27
CA GLU A 96 -14.38 37.88 37.51
C GLU A 96 -15.65 37.53 38.29
N ARG A 97 -16.46 36.63 37.74
CA ARG A 97 -17.87 36.42 38.09
C ARG A 97 -18.15 35.57 39.35
N THR A 98 -17.23 35.45 40.31
CA THR A 98 -17.44 34.47 41.41
C THR A 98 -17.85 35.06 42.76
N LEU A 99 -17.59 36.34 43.05
CA LEU A 99 -17.91 36.94 44.35
C LEU A 99 -18.32 38.42 44.18
N PHE A 100 -19.45 38.80 44.77
CA PHE A 100 -19.85 40.20 44.93
C PHE A 100 -18.71 40.95 45.66
N SER A 101 -18.28 42.11 45.18
CA SER A 101 -17.10 42.79 45.71
C SER A 101 -17.36 44.26 46.00
N ALA A 102 -16.62 44.81 46.95
CA ALA A 102 -16.66 46.22 47.31
C ALA A 102 -15.30 46.88 47.07
N LEU A 103 -15.31 48.05 46.42
CA LEU A 103 -14.11 48.85 46.20
C LEU A 103 -13.65 49.44 47.55
N VAL A 104 -12.35 49.36 47.86
CA VAL A 104 -11.79 50.01 49.05
C VAL A 104 -11.53 51.49 48.76
N LEU A 105 -12.19 52.37 49.50
CA LEU A 105 -11.97 53.81 49.47
C LEU A 105 -11.01 54.19 50.60
N GLU A 106 -9.93 54.89 50.26
CA GLU A 106 -8.95 55.39 51.24
C GLU A 106 -9.47 56.67 51.95
N ASP A 107 -10.30 57.48 51.28
CA ASP A 107 -10.94 58.70 51.79
C ASP A 107 -12.49 58.63 51.71
N ASP A 108 -13.21 59.58 52.35
CA ASP A 108 -14.68 59.65 52.35
C ASP A 108 -15.23 60.19 51.00
N GLU A 109 -15.06 59.41 49.92
CA GLU A 109 -15.43 59.83 48.55
C GLU A 109 -16.95 59.72 48.26
N ILE A 110 -17.69 58.88 49.00
CA ILE A 110 -19.14 58.67 48.81
C ILE A 110 -19.97 59.50 49.79
N ILE A 111 -20.94 60.26 49.27
CA ILE A 111 -21.85 61.11 50.05
C ILE A 111 -23.26 60.55 49.91
N VAL A 112 -23.82 60.02 51.01
CA VAL A 112 -25.20 59.51 51.03
C VAL A 112 -26.22 60.66 50.90
N ASP A 113 -26.56 61.02 49.67
CA ASP A 113 -27.49 62.10 49.31
C ASP A 113 -28.47 61.72 48.18
N GLY A 114 -28.26 60.58 47.52
CA GLY A 114 -29.11 60.07 46.44
C GLY A 114 -28.66 60.51 45.04
N ASN A 115 -27.55 61.25 44.91
CA ASN A 115 -26.80 61.39 43.67
C ASN A 115 -25.99 60.10 43.41
N ILE A 116 -25.75 59.78 42.14
CA ILE A 116 -25.04 58.55 41.75
C ILE A 116 -23.68 58.82 41.08
N GLU A 117 -23.31 60.09 40.86
CA GLU A 117 -22.07 60.46 40.15
C GLU A 117 -20.81 60.00 40.87
N ASP A 118 -20.80 60.00 42.20
CA ASP A 118 -19.72 59.48 43.03
C ASP A 118 -19.54 57.95 42.87
N TRP A 119 -20.54 57.25 42.29
CA TRP A 119 -20.49 55.84 41.94
C TRP A 119 -20.02 55.55 40.51
N ASP A 120 -19.62 56.55 39.73
CA ASP A 120 -19.30 56.41 38.30
C ASP A 120 -18.07 55.56 38.01
N HIS A 121 -17.19 55.38 38.97
CA HIS A 121 -15.99 54.54 38.84
C HIS A 121 -16.11 53.22 39.62
N ILE A 122 -17.25 53.00 40.27
CA ILE A 122 -17.52 51.82 41.08
C ILE A 122 -18.39 50.87 40.25
N THR A 123 -17.85 49.69 39.96
CA THR A 123 -18.58 48.65 39.24
C THR A 123 -19.60 47.96 40.15
N GLY A 124 -20.68 47.44 39.57
CA GLY A 124 -21.73 46.72 40.28
C GLY A 124 -22.15 45.43 39.61
N ILE A 125 -23.30 44.92 40.04
CA ILE A 125 -24.00 43.81 39.42
C ILE A 125 -25.34 44.25 38.84
N ARG A 126 -25.72 43.64 37.71
CA ARG A 126 -27.07 43.73 37.15
C ARG A 126 -27.89 42.55 37.66
N PHE A 127 -29.14 42.78 38.03
CA PHE A 127 -30.09 41.72 38.36
C PHE A 127 -31.37 41.89 37.55
N ILE A 128 -31.86 40.77 36.99
CA ILE A 128 -33.07 40.65 36.17
C ILE A 128 -33.82 39.40 36.65
N SER A 129 -35.15 39.43 36.64
CA SER A 129 -36.03 38.42 37.25
C SER A 129 -35.89 36.98 36.73
N ASP A 130 -35.33 36.78 35.53
CA ASP A 130 -35.37 35.51 34.81
C ASP A 130 -34.34 34.45 35.25
N TYR A 131 -33.43 34.76 36.19
CA TYR A 131 -32.38 33.82 36.63
C TYR A 131 -32.39 33.55 38.15
N ASN A 132 -32.83 32.35 38.55
CA ASN A 132 -32.59 31.74 39.87
C ASN A 132 -33.02 32.53 41.13
N VAL A 133 -33.89 33.53 40.99
CA VAL A 133 -34.54 34.20 42.13
C VAL A 133 -35.90 33.54 42.39
N LYS A 134 -36.18 33.18 43.64
CA LYS A 134 -37.45 32.52 44.03
C LYS A 134 -38.54 33.57 44.31
N GLY A 135 -39.30 33.95 43.30
CA GLY A 135 -40.52 34.77 43.42
C GLY A 135 -41.42 34.58 42.19
N VAL A 136 -42.74 34.74 42.35
CA VAL A 136 -43.71 34.73 41.23
C VAL A 136 -44.22 36.16 41.08
N PRO A 137 -44.14 36.80 39.89
CA PRO A 137 -44.61 38.17 39.71
C PRO A 137 -46.13 38.28 39.95
N ILE A 138 -46.56 39.27 40.74
CA ILE A 138 -47.98 39.50 41.08
C ILE A 138 -48.53 40.66 40.23
N SER A 139 -48.45 40.47 38.90
CA SER A 139 -49.06 41.28 37.82
C SER A 139 -48.29 42.53 37.37
N GLY A 140 -47.77 42.46 36.13
CA GLY A 140 -47.01 43.52 35.47
C GLY A 140 -46.52 43.05 34.11
N ARG A 141 -46.15 43.94 33.19
CA ARG A 141 -45.54 43.58 31.89
C ARG A 141 -44.01 43.69 31.89
N PHE A 142 -43.44 44.23 32.97
CA PHE A 142 -42.01 44.42 33.18
C PHE A 142 -41.68 43.85 34.56
N ASP A 143 -40.85 42.81 34.62
CA ASP A 143 -40.44 42.24 35.89
C ASP A 143 -39.32 43.05 36.56
N LEU A 144 -39.20 42.93 37.89
CA LEU A 144 -38.23 43.61 38.75
C LEU A 144 -36.79 43.47 38.23
N SER A 145 -36.12 44.61 38.02
CA SER A 145 -34.72 44.64 37.59
C SER A 145 -33.97 45.81 38.21
N GLY A 146 -32.66 45.70 38.36
CA GLY A 146 -31.89 46.79 38.95
C GLY A 146 -30.39 46.60 38.91
N VAL A 147 -29.69 47.52 39.58
CA VAL A 147 -28.23 47.50 39.74
C VAL A 147 -27.90 47.65 41.21
N ALA A 148 -26.92 46.88 41.70
CA ALA A 148 -26.37 47.02 43.04
C ALA A 148 -24.86 47.25 42.97
N LYS A 149 -24.36 48.27 43.66
CA LYS A 149 -22.94 48.63 43.80
C LYS A 149 -22.58 48.73 45.28
N MET A 150 -21.32 48.44 45.64
CA MET A 150 -20.82 48.58 47.01
C MET A 150 -19.40 49.14 47.08
N ALA A 151 -19.13 49.89 48.13
CA ALA A 151 -17.81 50.41 48.46
C ALA A 151 -17.56 50.39 49.97
N TYR A 152 -16.30 50.33 50.36
CA TYR A 152 -15.88 50.25 51.76
C TYR A 152 -14.96 51.40 52.12
N GLY A 153 -15.41 52.26 53.02
CA GLY A 153 -14.60 53.33 53.59
C GLY A 153 -13.64 52.77 54.64
N LYS A 154 -12.35 52.70 54.31
CA LYS A 154 -11.33 52.16 55.22
C LYS A 154 -11.12 53.03 56.46
N SER A 155 -11.22 54.35 56.29
CA SER A 155 -11.05 55.36 57.35
C SER A 155 -12.17 55.31 58.39
N ASN A 156 -13.43 55.19 57.94
CA ASN A 156 -14.64 55.30 58.76
C ASN A 156 -15.31 53.95 59.08
N SER A 157 -14.86 52.86 58.45
CA SER A 157 -15.40 51.51 58.61
C SER A 157 -16.89 51.38 58.23
N LEU A 158 -17.35 52.18 57.27
CA LEU A 158 -18.70 52.12 56.71
C LEU A 158 -18.70 51.32 55.40
N LEU A 159 -19.73 50.48 55.25
CA LEU A 159 -20.10 49.88 53.98
C LEU A 159 -21.15 50.77 53.32
N TYR A 160 -20.78 51.33 52.17
CA TYR A 160 -21.65 52.09 51.31
C TYR A 160 -22.32 51.15 50.30
N GLY A 161 -23.57 51.42 49.97
CA GLY A 161 -24.28 50.71 48.91
C GLY A 161 -25.17 51.63 48.10
N LEU A 162 -25.15 51.45 46.79
CA LEU A 162 -26.11 52.02 45.84
C LEU A 162 -26.94 50.88 45.25
N VAL A 163 -28.26 50.93 45.39
CA VAL A 163 -29.19 49.98 44.79
C VAL A 163 -30.25 50.74 44.02
N ILE A 164 -30.25 50.56 42.70
CA ILE A 164 -31.26 51.17 41.82
C ILE A 164 -32.23 50.06 41.40
N VAL A 165 -33.51 50.21 41.73
CA VAL A 165 -34.55 49.20 41.49
C VAL A 165 -35.61 49.78 40.58
N ARG A 166 -35.88 49.11 39.47
CA ARG A 166 -37.05 49.35 38.63
C ARG A 166 -38.22 48.54 39.17
N ASP A 167 -39.32 49.22 39.39
CA ASP A 167 -40.56 48.65 39.88
C ASP A 167 -41.73 49.25 39.09
N ASP A 168 -42.66 48.40 38.62
CA ASP A 168 -43.79 48.85 37.83
C ASP A 168 -44.98 49.33 38.68
N VAL A 169 -45.02 49.02 39.99
CA VAL A 169 -46.02 49.52 40.94
C VAL A 169 -45.36 49.96 42.25
N PRO A 170 -44.86 51.20 42.34
CA PRO A 170 -44.15 51.69 43.53
C PRO A 170 -45.10 51.90 44.72
N ILE A 171 -45.12 50.96 45.67
CA ILE A 171 -45.86 51.02 46.93
C ILE A 171 -44.86 51.05 48.10
N PRO A 172 -44.26 52.19 48.46
CA PRO A 172 -43.15 52.19 49.39
C PRO A 172 -43.54 51.86 50.84
N ALA A 173 -42.71 51.07 51.52
CA ALA A 173 -42.79 50.94 52.97
C ALA A 173 -42.14 52.14 53.67
N PHE A 174 -42.83 52.70 54.67
CA PHE A 174 -42.38 53.91 55.38
C PHE A 174 -42.41 53.79 56.92
N SER A 175 -42.86 52.65 57.46
CA SER A 175 -42.83 52.39 58.91
C SER A 175 -42.72 50.91 59.21
N LYS A 176 -42.34 50.58 60.46
CA LYS A 176 -42.22 49.20 60.94
C LYS A 176 -43.49 48.36 60.81
N GLU A 177 -44.65 49.01 60.87
CA GLU A 177 -45.97 48.39 60.78
C GLU A 177 -46.35 48.07 59.33
N ILE A 178 -45.72 48.73 58.36
CA ILE A 178 -46.03 48.70 56.93
C ILE A 178 -44.91 48.06 56.09
N ILE A 179 -43.75 47.70 56.67
CA ILE A 179 -42.69 46.91 55.98
C ILE A 179 -43.25 45.66 55.29
N GLY A 180 -44.32 45.08 55.85
CA GLY A 180 -44.98 43.94 55.24
C GLY A 180 -46.00 44.22 54.15
N PHE A 181 -46.30 45.48 53.86
CA PHE A 181 -47.37 45.93 52.97
C PHE A 181 -46.87 46.86 51.85
N GLY A 182 -45.57 47.07 51.73
CA GLY A 182 -44.94 47.88 50.70
C GLY A 182 -43.47 47.52 50.45
N ASP A 183 -42.84 48.19 49.48
CA ASP A 183 -41.53 47.89 48.94
C ASP A 183 -40.41 48.39 49.84
N SER A 184 -39.38 47.57 49.99
CA SER A 184 -38.22 47.87 50.83
C SER A 184 -37.04 46.97 50.47
N ILE A 185 -35.85 47.29 50.99
CA ILE A 185 -34.68 46.41 50.88
C ILE A 185 -34.38 45.82 52.26
N HIS A 186 -34.34 44.49 52.34
CA HIS A 186 -33.82 43.77 53.50
C HIS A 186 -32.33 43.48 53.29
N LEU A 187 -31.49 44.09 54.10
CA LEU A 187 -30.04 43.91 54.11
C LEU A 187 -29.62 43.22 55.40
N LYS A 188 -28.85 42.14 55.32
CA LYS A 188 -28.22 41.51 56.48
C LYS A 188 -26.71 41.56 56.32
N VAL A 189 -26.04 42.21 57.26
CA VAL A 189 -24.57 42.28 57.31
C VAL A 189 -24.12 41.57 58.58
N GLU A 190 -23.35 40.50 58.41
CA GLU A 190 -22.99 39.56 59.48
C GLU A 190 -24.23 39.07 60.24
N ASP A 191 -24.40 39.47 61.50
CA ASP A 191 -25.52 39.09 62.37
C ASP A 191 -26.59 40.19 62.51
N ILE A 192 -26.38 41.38 61.92
CA ILE A 192 -27.29 42.52 62.01
C ILE A 192 -28.15 42.59 60.75
N SER A 193 -29.47 42.71 60.93
CA SER A 193 -30.43 42.95 59.85
C SER A 193 -30.81 44.44 59.84
N TYR A 194 -30.89 45.00 58.65
CA TYR A 194 -31.23 46.37 58.30
C TYR A 194 -32.40 46.32 57.31
N ASP A 195 -33.53 46.90 57.68
CA ASP A 195 -34.65 47.14 56.77
C ASP A 195 -34.53 48.58 56.27
N LEU A 196 -34.16 48.74 55.00
CA LEU A 196 -33.99 50.00 54.30
C LEU A 196 -35.36 50.43 53.76
N LEU A 197 -35.95 51.43 54.40
CA LEU A 197 -37.27 51.95 54.04
C LEU A 197 -37.09 53.16 53.11
N PRO A 198 -37.68 53.13 51.89
CA PRO A 198 -37.62 54.28 50.97
C PRO A 198 -38.34 55.52 51.50
N GLY A 199 -39.23 55.38 52.49
CA GLY A 199 -40.14 56.46 52.89
C GLY A 199 -41.25 56.65 51.86
N ASN A 200 -42.16 57.61 52.05
CA ASN A 200 -43.28 57.81 51.11
C ASN A 200 -43.18 59.08 50.27
N PHE A 201 -41.97 59.67 50.20
CA PHE A 201 -41.58 60.89 49.45
C PHE A 201 -42.40 62.15 49.73
N ILE A 202 -43.37 62.10 50.65
CA ILE A 202 -44.25 63.23 50.98
C ILE A 202 -44.11 63.60 52.45
N ASN A 203 -44.24 62.62 53.36
CA ASN A 203 -44.36 62.86 54.80
C ASN A 203 -43.42 62.00 55.66
N TYR A 204 -42.81 60.97 55.08
CA TYR A 204 -41.88 60.07 55.75
C TYR A 204 -40.60 60.03 54.94
N GLU A 205 -39.53 60.54 55.55
CA GLU A 205 -38.17 60.45 55.02
C GLU A 205 -37.68 58.99 54.98
N PRO A 206 -36.72 58.68 54.09
CA PRO A 206 -36.05 57.39 54.08
C PRO A 206 -35.45 57.07 55.46
N SER A 207 -35.57 55.82 55.91
CA SER A 207 -35.09 55.43 57.23
C SER A 207 -34.59 53.99 57.27
N ILE A 208 -33.75 53.68 58.26
CA ILE A 208 -33.20 52.35 58.48
C ILE A 208 -33.73 51.81 59.80
N LEU A 209 -34.34 50.64 59.77
CA LEU A 209 -34.70 49.88 60.97
C LEU A 209 -33.71 48.74 61.16
N THR A 210 -33.23 48.54 62.39
CA THR A 210 -32.20 47.54 62.68
C THR A 210 -32.68 46.48 63.68
N SER A 211 -32.17 45.25 63.55
CA SER A 211 -32.44 44.16 64.50
C SER A 211 -31.76 44.35 65.86
N SER A 212 -30.74 45.22 65.94
CA SER A 212 -30.04 45.64 67.16
C SER A 212 -29.66 47.12 67.07
N PRO A 213 -29.55 47.89 68.17
CA PRO A 213 -29.18 49.31 68.11
C PRO A 213 -27.80 49.52 67.48
N VAL A 214 -27.73 50.36 66.44
CA VAL A 214 -26.50 50.68 65.70
C VAL A 214 -26.47 52.18 65.44
N GLU A 215 -25.34 52.83 65.72
CA GLU A 215 -25.10 54.25 65.41
C GLU A 215 -24.44 54.42 64.03
N ASN A 216 -24.48 55.63 63.46
CA ASN A 216 -23.86 56.00 62.17
C ASN A 216 -24.41 55.29 60.92
N THR A 217 -25.70 54.98 60.90
CA THR A 217 -26.40 54.59 59.67
C THR A 217 -26.90 55.82 58.91
N LYS A 218 -26.83 55.79 57.57
CA LYS A 218 -27.38 56.84 56.69
C LYS A 218 -28.12 56.18 55.53
N ILE A 219 -29.19 56.82 55.07
CA ILE A 219 -29.92 56.43 53.87
C ILE A 219 -30.42 57.68 53.16
N SER A 220 -30.36 57.66 51.83
CA SER A 220 -31.13 58.51 50.94
C SER A 220 -31.90 57.61 49.97
N CYS A 221 -33.11 58.00 49.60
CA CYS A 221 -33.87 57.31 48.57
C CYS A 221 -34.58 58.32 47.68
N THR A 222 -34.39 58.19 46.37
CA THR A 222 -35.01 59.06 45.36
C THR A 222 -35.81 58.23 44.37
N LEU A 223 -37.01 58.69 44.00
CA LEU A 223 -37.83 58.09 42.96
C LEU A 223 -37.66 58.89 41.65
N MET A 224 -37.06 58.28 40.63
CA MET A 224 -36.86 58.90 39.32
C MET A 224 -37.32 57.95 38.22
N ASN A 225 -38.25 58.39 37.35
CA ASN A 225 -38.72 57.62 36.18
C ASN A 225 -39.19 56.17 36.48
N GLY A 226 -39.76 55.91 37.66
CA GLY A 226 -40.17 54.56 38.07
C GLY A 226 -39.05 53.72 38.67
N TYR A 227 -37.92 54.34 39.01
CA TYR A 227 -36.80 53.69 39.70
C TYR A 227 -36.63 54.25 41.10
N TYR A 228 -36.52 53.36 42.07
CA TYR A 228 -36.05 53.68 43.41
C TYR A 228 -34.53 53.63 43.44
N ILE A 229 -33.89 54.76 43.75
CA ILE A 229 -32.45 54.86 43.92
C ILE A 229 -32.18 54.90 45.42
N TYR A 230 -31.75 53.78 45.99
CA TYR A 230 -31.33 53.68 47.38
C TYR A 230 -29.83 53.91 47.49
N GLU A 231 -29.45 54.88 48.29
CA GLU A 231 -28.07 55.05 48.70
C GLU A 231 -28.00 54.93 50.22
N PHE A 232 -27.08 54.12 50.74
CA PHE A 232 -26.99 53.91 52.18
C PHE A 232 -25.55 53.71 52.65
N ALA A 233 -25.34 53.99 53.93
CA ALA A 233 -24.14 53.63 54.66
C ALA A 233 -24.50 52.91 55.95
N VAL A 234 -23.90 51.75 56.19
CA VAL A 234 -24.06 50.97 57.41
C VAL A 234 -22.69 50.56 57.97
N PRO A 235 -22.50 50.52 59.30
CA PRO A 235 -21.21 50.17 59.87
C PRO A 235 -20.95 48.66 59.78
N ILE A 236 -19.69 48.29 59.57
CA ILE A 236 -19.22 46.89 59.66
C ILE A 236 -18.35 46.67 60.89
N THR A 237 -18.41 45.47 61.49
CA THR A 237 -17.65 45.17 62.71
C THR A 237 -16.15 45.06 62.41
N LYS A 238 -15.35 45.97 62.98
CA LYS A 238 -13.87 46.00 62.84
C LYS A 238 -13.25 44.67 63.25
N GLY A 239 -12.75 43.89 62.30
CA GLY A 239 -11.82 42.80 62.54
C GLY A 239 -10.52 43.09 61.79
N GLU A 240 -9.39 43.15 62.49
CA GLU A 240 -8.07 43.32 61.86
C GLU A 240 -7.87 42.24 60.78
N GLY A 241 -7.66 42.66 59.53
CA GLY A 241 -7.33 41.76 58.41
C GLY A 241 -8.50 41.02 57.75
N LYS A 242 -9.76 41.38 58.01
CA LYS A 242 -10.89 40.78 57.28
C LYS A 242 -11.02 41.39 55.87
N HIS A 243 -10.53 40.67 54.87
CA HIS A 243 -10.74 40.97 53.44
C HIS A 243 -12.13 40.57 52.93
N GLN A 244 -13.01 40.06 53.79
CA GLN A 244 -14.34 39.56 53.43
C GLN A 244 -15.38 39.83 54.54
N VAL A 245 -16.61 40.20 54.15
CA VAL A 245 -17.78 40.38 55.04
C VAL A 245 -18.93 39.51 54.56
N LYS A 246 -19.67 38.90 55.48
CA LYS A 246 -20.85 38.10 55.14
C LYS A 246 -22.07 38.98 54.95
N LEU A 247 -22.74 38.88 53.81
CA LEU A 247 -23.85 39.75 53.44
C LEU A 247 -24.98 38.97 52.76
N SER A 248 -26.22 39.35 53.06
CA SER A 248 -27.39 38.99 52.27
C SER A 248 -28.19 40.26 51.96
N MET A 249 -28.75 40.35 50.75
CA MET A 249 -29.58 41.48 50.34
C MET A 249 -30.77 40.93 49.55
N SER A 250 -31.97 41.34 49.94
CA SER A 250 -33.22 41.01 49.26
C SER A 250 -34.04 42.27 49.01
N ILE A 251 -34.67 42.38 47.84
CA ILE A 251 -35.72 43.37 47.60
C ILE A 251 -37.05 42.73 47.97
N ILE A 252 -37.85 43.46 48.73
CA ILE A 252 -39.24 43.13 49.02
C ILE A 252 -40.08 43.96 48.07
N ASP A 253 -40.90 43.27 47.30
CA ASP A 253 -41.77 43.82 46.28
C ASP A 253 -43.21 43.40 46.60
N ASN A 254 -44.10 44.38 46.76
CA ASN A 254 -45.47 44.15 47.18
C ASN A 254 -46.51 45.03 46.48
N ASP A 255 -46.86 44.63 45.26
CA ASP A 255 -47.92 45.23 44.43
C ASP A 255 -49.35 45.23 45.03
N ARG A 256 -49.61 44.51 46.14
CA ARG A 256 -50.96 44.34 46.71
C ARG A 256 -51.02 44.70 48.20
N PRO A 257 -51.66 45.83 48.57
CA PRO A 257 -51.69 46.32 49.97
C PRO A 257 -52.46 45.45 50.98
N LYS A 258 -52.98 44.26 50.62
CA LYS A 258 -53.81 43.39 51.48
C LYS A 258 -53.56 41.88 51.41
N ALA A 259 -52.52 41.37 50.72
CA ALA A 259 -52.30 39.92 50.60
C ALA A 259 -51.06 39.43 51.37
N SER A 260 -51.14 38.22 51.92
CA SER A 260 -50.06 37.48 52.60
C SER A 260 -49.01 36.89 51.64
N GLU A 261 -48.99 37.33 50.39
CA GLU A 261 -48.12 36.85 49.32
C GLU A 261 -47.18 37.99 48.96
N LYS A 262 -46.00 38.03 49.59
CA LYS A 262 -44.93 38.98 49.25
C LYS A 262 -43.92 38.27 48.35
N SER A 263 -43.37 39.00 47.39
CA SER A 263 -42.24 38.51 46.61
C SER A 263 -40.94 39.02 47.24
N GLU A 264 -40.12 38.10 47.72
CA GLU A 264 -38.76 38.41 48.19
C GLU A 264 -37.76 38.05 47.09
N TRP A 265 -37.09 39.05 46.55
CA TRP A 265 -36.09 38.92 45.50
C TRP A 265 -34.69 38.98 46.09
N LYS A 266 -34.06 37.83 46.29
CA LYS A 266 -32.68 37.76 46.80
C LYS A 266 -31.68 38.21 45.74
N ILE A 267 -31.05 39.36 45.94
CA ILE A 267 -29.92 39.86 45.15
C ILE A 267 -28.63 39.15 45.58
N ILE A 268 -28.44 38.98 46.90
CA ILE A 268 -27.26 38.34 47.49
C ILE A 268 -27.76 37.37 48.55
N ASP A 269 -27.51 36.06 48.40
CA ASP A 269 -27.92 35.05 49.40
C ASP A 269 -26.71 34.56 50.20
N ASN A 270 -26.50 35.13 51.39
CA ASN A 270 -25.50 34.66 52.36
C ASN A 270 -24.07 34.62 51.78
N GLY A 271 -23.78 35.56 50.87
CA GLY A 271 -22.53 35.67 50.13
C GLY A 271 -21.43 36.33 50.96
N LYS A 272 -20.16 36.03 50.64
CA LYS A 272 -19.03 36.77 51.20
C LYS A 272 -18.66 37.88 50.22
N VAL A 273 -18.76 39.12 50.66
CA VAL A 273 -18.32 40.30 49.90
C VAL A 273 -16.82 40.47 50.13
N GLU A 274 -16.01 40.41 49.06
CA GLU A 274 -14.56 40.65 49.14
C GLU A 274 -14.22 42.13 48.91
N PHE A 275 -13.16 42.62 49.56
CA PHE A 275 -12.65 43.98 49.37
C PHE A 275 -11.44 44.01 48.43
N PHE A 276 -11.51 44.79 47.34
CA PHE A 276 -10.42 44.96 46.37
C PHE A 276 -9.74 46.32 46.54
N ALA A 277 -8.40 46.32 46.68
CA ALA A 277 -7.57 47.51 46.65
C ALA A 277 -6.83 47.55 45.31
N GLU A 278 -7.10 48.56 44.49
CA GLU A 278 -6.48 48.69 43.17
C GLU A 278 -5.95 50.12 42.94
N SER A 279 -4.77 50.23 42.32
CA SER A 279 -4.11 51.51 41.99
C SER A 279 -3.95 51.67 40.47
N LEU A 280 -4.11 52.90 39.94
CA LEU A 280 -3.94 53.19 38.51
C LEU A 280 -2.54 52.77 37.97
N PRO A 281 -2.46 52.31 36.70
CA PRO A 281 -1.18 52.00 36.07
C PRO A 281 -0.35 53.27 35.82
N ILE A 282 0.96 53.13 35.62
CA ILE A 282 1.87 54.24 35.33
C ILE A 282 2.50 54.00 33.96
N VAL A 283 2.35 54.96 33.04
CA VAL A 283 2.94 54.92 31.69
C VAL A 283 3.99 56.01 31.55
N ARG A 284 5.16 55.69 31.00
CA ARG A 284 6.22 56.66 30.69
C ARG A 284 6.83 56.40 29.31
N ILE A 285 6.79 57.39 28.43
CA ILE A 285 7.53 57.36 27.16
C ILE A 285 8.98 57.78 27.44
N THR A 286 9.94 57.01 26.95
CA THR A 286 11.39 57.23 27.13
C THR A 286 12.07 57.73 25.85
N SER A 287 11.57 57.30 24.69
CA SER A 287 12.00 57.74 23.37
C SER A 287 10.81 57.57 22.41
N PRO A 288 10.58 58.48 21.44
CA PRO A 288 11.28 59.75 21.26
C PRO A 288 11.03 60.72 22.42
N LYS A 289 11.75 61.84 22.43
CA LYS A 289 11.50 62.97 23.33
C LYS A 289 10.61 63.99 22.63
N ASP A 290 9.88 64.75 23.43
CA ASP A 290 9.02 65.81 22.92
C ASP A 290 9.86 66.84 22.14
N GLY A 291 9.39 67.19 20.93
CA GLY A 291 10.07 68.10 20.01
C GLY A 291 11.16 67.46 19.13
N ASP A 292 11.42 66.16 19.24
CA ASP A 292 12.39 65.48 18.37
C ASP A 292 12.04 65.64 16.87
N ILE A 293 13.05 65.96 16.05
CA ILE A 293 12.91 66.13 14.60
C ILE A 293 13.64 64.98 13.89
N PHE A 294 12.96 64.28 12.99
CA PHE A 294 13.51 63.13 12.27
C PHE A 294 13.82 63.45 10.80
N SER A 295 14.93 62.93 10.31
CA SER A 295 15.38 63.07 8.91
C SER A 295 14.63 62.17 7.91
N LYS A 296 13.92 61.15 8.41
CA LYS A 296 13.24 60.10 7.64
C LYS A 296 11.94 59.70 8.35
N PRO A 297 10.97 59.06 7.65
CA PRO A 297 9.61 58.85 8.16
C PRO A 297 9.50 57.68 9.17
N TYR A 298 10.52 57.41 9.97
CA TYR A 298 10.54 56.28 10.90
C TYR A 298 10.77 56.77 12.32
N VAL A 299 10.10 56.15 13.29
CA VAL A 299 10.36 56.39 14.71
C VAL A 299 10.16 55.12 15.49
N VAL A 300 10.96 54.93 16.54
CA VAL A 300 10.77 53.88 17.53
C VAL A 300 10.24 54.54 18.79
N LEU A 301 9.02 54.17 19.16
CA LEU A 301 8.38 54.56 20.40
C LEU A 301 8.70 53.52 21.46
N SER A 302 9.36 53.93 22.54
CA SER A 302 9.73 53.07 23.65
C SER A 302 9.41 53.70 25.00
N GLY A 303 9.14 52.87 25.99
CA GLY A 303 8.79 53.33 27.33
C GLY A 303 8.56 52.21 28.32
N THR A 304 8.03 52.58 29.47
CA THR A 304 7.72 51.66 30.57
C THR A 304 6.25 51.76 30.96
N VAL A 305 5.66 50.63 31.32
CA VAL A 305 4.35 50.55 32.00
C VAL A 305 4.52 49.71 33.27
N SER A 306 4.06 50.24 34.41
CA SER A 306 4.09 49.57 35.72
C SER A 306 2.75 49.66 36.44
N GLY A 307 2.51 48.76 37.41
CA GLY A 307 1.19 48.58 38.06
C GLY A 307 0.38 47.48 37.38
N ASP A 308 -0.86 47.28 37.82
CA ASP A 308 -1.79 46.35 37.16
C ASP A 308 -2.42 47.02 35.94
N TYR A 309 -2.33 46.37 34.79
CA TYR A 309 -2.92 46.85 33.52
C TYR A 309 -3.31 45.65 32.65
N ARG A 310 -4.32 45.83 31.81
CA ARG A 310 -4.82 44.81 30.86
C ARG A 310 -4.18 44.95 29.49
N ASN A 311 -4.26 46.15 28.93
CA ASN A 311 -3.79 46.44 27.57
C ASN A 311 -3.05 47.78 27.59
N VAL A 312 -2.06 47.92 26.70
CA VAL A 312 -1.41 49.19 26.41
C VAL A 312 -1.63 49.51 24.95
N ILE A 313 -2.21 50.67 24.65
CA ILE A 313 -2.60 51.12 23.31
C ILE A 313 -1.77 52.36 22.96
N VAL A 314 -1.28 52.43 21.73
CA VAL A 314 -0.71 53.65 21.14
C VAL A 314 -1.68 54.20 20.13
N ARG A 315 -2.00 55.48 20.26
CA ARG A 315 -2.66 56.28 19.24
C ARG A 315 -1.64 57.21 18.60
N GLN A 316 -1.48 57.11 17.29
CA GLN A 316 -0.76 58.08 16.49
C GLN A 316 -1.75 59.02 15.84
N GLU A 317 -1.54 60.31 16.02
CA GLU A 317 -2.31 61.38 15.39
C GLU A 317 -1.35 62.32 14.67
N ARG A 318 -1.82 62.96 13.61
CA ARG A 318 -1.11 64.05 12.92
C ARG A 318 -1.86 65.34 13.18
N ILE A 319 -1.13 66.42 13.47
CA ILE A 319 -1.75 67.74 13.53
C ILE A 319 -1.98 68.27 12.11
N GLY A 320 -3.25 68.48 11.77
CA GLY A 320 -3.70 69.06 10.50
C GLY A 320 -3.42 70.57 10.40
N TYR A 321 -3.61 71.14 9.21
CA TYR A 321 -3.31 72.57 8.95
C TYR A 321 -4.16 73.55 9.75
N THR A 322 -5.32 73.11 10.24
CA THR A 322 -6.27 73.88 11.08
C THR A 322 -5.99 73.75 12.58
N GLY A 323 -5.03 72.91 12.97
CA GLY A 323 -4.75 72.56 14.37
C GLY A 323 -5.48 71.31 14.87
N ASP A 324 -6.36 70.74 14.05
CA ASP A 324 -7.13 69.54 14.40
C ASP A 324 -6.22 68.29 14.46
N ALA A 325 -6.45 67.42 15.44
CA ALA A 325 -5.80 66.12 15.51
C ALA A 325 -6.48 65.15 14.53
N ILE A 326 -5.72 64.66 13.55
CA ILE A 326 -6.18 63.72 12.54
C ILE A 326 -5.64 62.33 12.92
N PRO A 327 -6.50 61.34 13.24
CA PRO A 327 -6.08 59.99 13.55
C PRO A 327 -5.27 59.36 12.40
N VAL A 328 -4.14 58.74 12.72
CA VAL A 328 -3.27 58.05 11.76
C VAL A 328 -3.34 56.54 11.96
N GLU A 329 -3.09 56.07 13.18
CA GLU A 329 -3.07 54.65 13.52
C GLU A 329 -3.38 54.46 15.02
N GLU A 330 -4.07 53.37 15.36
CA GLU A 330 -4.19 52.89 16.74
C GLU A 330 -3.67 51.44 16.80
N ARG A 331 -2.79 51.14 17.77
CA ARG A 331 -2.13 49.84 17.89
C ARG A 331 -2.03 49.38 19.34
N VAL A 332 -2.42 48.14 19.63
CA VAL A 332 -2.15 47.50 20.92
C VAL A 332 -0.69 47.04 20.97
N LEU A 333 0.04 47.43 22.01
CA LEU A 333 1.43 47.07 22.22
C LEU A 333 1.57 45.78 23.02
N SER A 334 2.54 44.95 22.62
CA SER A 334 3.06 43.87 23.47
C SER A 334 4.02 44.45 24.50
N ILE A 335 3.81 44.11 25.77
CA ILE A 335 4.65 44.57 26.89
C ILE A 335 5.55 43.43 27.35
N ASP A 336 6.87 43.63 27.30
CA ASP A 336 7.86 42.69 27.83
C ASP A 336 8.44 43.25 29.13
N LYS A 337 8.19 42.55 30.25
CA LYS A 337 8.68 42.91 31.60
C LYS A 337 8.44 44.38 31.98
N GLY A 338 7.25 44.91 31.65
CA GLY A 338 6.88 46.30 31.94
C GLY A 338 7.53 47.33 31.01
N THR A 339 8.11 46.91 29.90
CA THR A 339 8.67 47.80 28.87
C THR A 339 7.96 47.61 27.55
N PHE A 340 7.77 48.70 26.81
CA PHE A 340 7.32 48.66 25.43
C PHE A 340 8.34 49.29 24.50
N ARG A 341 8.39 48.75 23.28
CA ARG A 341 9.20 49.28 22.19
C ARG A 341 8.59 48.84 20.87
N ASP A 342 8.13 49.78 20.06
CA ASP A 342 7.57 49.47 18.73
C ASP A 342 7.84 50.58 17.72
N SER A 343 7.79 50.24 16.43
CA SER A 343 8.11 51.14 15.33
C SER A 343 6.87 51.70 14.65
N PHE A 344 6.92 52.99 14.32
CA PHE A 344 5.85 53.72 13.64
C PHE A 344 6.39 54.49 12.44
N ILE A 345 5.51 54.70 11.46
CA ILE A 345 5.81 55.52 10.27
C ILE A 345 5.27 56.91 10.51
N LEU A 346 6.16 57.90 10.54
CA LEU A 346 5.79 59.31 10.69
C LEU A 346 5.09 59.80 9.43
N LYS A 347 4.00 60.55 9.59
CA LYS A 347 3.41 61.34 8.52
C LYS A 347 4.13 62.69 8.44
N GLN A 348 4.11 63.32 7.27
CA GLN A 348 4.64 64.69 7.11
C GLN A 348 4.04 65.62 8.18
N GLY A 349 4.83 66.53 8.76
CA GLY A 349 4.38 67.44 9.81
C GLY A 349 4.50 66.85 11.22
N GLU A 350 3.73 67.43 12.16
CA GLU A 350 3.77 67.07 13.57
C GLU A 350 2.93 65.81 13.83
N ASN A 351 3.55 64.82 14.48
CA ASN A 351 2.92 63.57 14.90
C ASN A 351 2.86 63.54 16.42
N VAL A 352 1.71 63.15 16.97
CA VAL A 352 1.49 62.94 18.39
C VAL A 352 1.32 61.45 18.62
N PHE A 353 2.11 60.89 19.53
CA PHE A 353 1.92 59.53 20.02
C PHE A 353 1.37 59.58 21.43
N THR A 354 0.21 58.96 21.65
CA THR A 354 -0.45 58.85 22.94
C THR A 354 -0.48 57.38 23.36
N VAL A 355 0.22 57.05 24.44
CA VAL A 355 0.24 55.71 25.05
C VAL A 355 -0.76 55.66 26.19
N LEU A 356 -1.72 54.75 26.10
CA LEU A 356 -2.81 54.52 27.03
C LEU A 356 -2.66 53.14 27.67
N ALA A 357 -2.57 53.05 28.99
CA ALA A 357 -2.70 51.78 29.72
C ALA A 357 -3.99 51.77 30.54
N THR A 358 -4.75 50.67 30.46
CA THR A 358 -6.05 50.54 31.14
C THR A 358 -5.99 49.42 32.17
N SER A 359 -6.45 49.68 33.39
CA SER A 359 -6.69 48.69 34.46
C SER A 359 -8.18 48.63 34.80
N THR A 360 -8.54 47.78 35.75
CA THR A 360 -9.87 47.73 36.38
C THR A 360 -10.22 48.98 37.17
N SER A 361 -9.19 49.73 37.59
CA SER A 361 -9.25 50.95 38.40
C SER A 361 -9.18 52.24 37.58
N GLY A 362 -8.95 52.17 36.25
CA GLY A 362 -9.01 53.33 35.35
C GLY A 362 -7.91 53.36 34.28
N LYS A 363 -7.65 54.55 33.73
CA LYS A 363 -6.77 54.77 32.56
C LYS A 363 -5.58 55.67 32.91
N ALA A 364 -4.39 55.30 32.45
CA ALA A 364 -3.17 56.11 32.52
C ALA A 364 -2.67 56.48 31.13
N ILE A 365 -2.31 57.75 30.93
CA ILE A 365 -1.98 58.32 29.62
C ILE A 365 -0.60 58.98 29.66
N SER A 366 0.20 58.77 28.63
CA SER A 366 1.44 59.51 28.36
C SER A 366 1.50 59.88 26.89
N SER A 367 1.94 61.09 26.54
CA SER A 367 2.03 61.53 25.14
C SER A 367 3.37 62.17 24.80
N VAL A 368 3.75 62.10 23.53
CA VAL A 368 4.94 62.74 22.98
C VAL A 368 4.68 63.28 21.58
N ARG A 369 5.21 64.47 21.27
CA ARG A 369 5.11 65.12 19.96
C ARG A 369 6.45 65.08 19.26
N VAL A 370 6.44 64.68 17.98
CA VAL A 370 7.63 64.63 17.13
C VAL A 370 7.35 65.18 15.75
N LEU A 371 8.39 65.57 15.03
CA LEU A 371 8.26 66.30 13.78
C LEU A 371 8.98 65.59 12.63
N TYR A 372 8.30 65.46 11.50
CA TYR A 372 8.88 65.01 10.23
C TYR A 372 8.57 66.01 9.09
N PRO A 373 9.40 67.03 8.88
CA PRO A 373 9.06 68.19 8.06
C PRO A 373 9.53 68.04 6.59
N ILE A 374 8.92 67.13 5.83
CA ILE A 374 9.14 67.05 4.36
C ILE A 374 8.64 68.36 3.71
N GLU A 375 9.37 68.84 2.71
CA GLU A 375 9.05 70.06 1.92
C GLU A 375 9.25 71.38 2.68
N ALA A 376 9.65 71.33 3.97
CA ALA A 376 10.09 72.48 4.73
C ALA A 376 11.53 72.88 4.40
N SER A 377 11.95 74.03 4.92
CA SER A 377 13.35 74.43 5.02
C SER A 377 13.67 74.77 6.47
N LEU A 378 14.85 74.38 6.93
CA LEU A 378 15.40 74.83 8.20
C LEU A 378 16.03 76.21 8.00
N ARG A 379 15.51 77.22 8.70
CA ARG A 379 15.94 78.62 8.57
C ARG A 379 16.56 79.11 9.86
N PHE A 380 17.71 79.75 9.72
CA PHE A 380 18.41 80.46 10.78
C PHE A 380 18.32 81.94 10.47
N ILE A 381 17.69 82.71 11.36
CA ILE A 381 17.33 84.11 11.16
C ILE A 381 17.99 84.94 12.25
N LEU A 382 18.93 85.79 11.86
CA LEU A 382 19.61 86.73 12.73
C LEU A 382 19.07 88.15 12.49
N LYS A 383 18.54 88.79 13.52
CA LYS A 383 18.06 90.19 13.46
C LYS A 383 18.67 91.04 14.57
N TRP A 384 18.97 92.31 14.33
CA TRP A 384 19.50 93.21 15.37
C TRP A 384 18.93 94.63 15.32
N ASP A 385 19.22 95.42 16.37
CA ASP A 385 18.57 96.71 16.64
C ASP A 385 19.34 97.95 16.13
N ASP A 386 20.62 97.82 15.78
CA ASP A 386 21.45 98.90 15.22
C ASP A 386 21.98 98.53 13.82
N PRO A 387 21.40 99.08 12.74
CA PRO A 387 21.88 98.86 11.36
C PRO A 387 23.35 99.28 11.11
N LYS A 388 23.96 100.04 12.02
CA LYS A 388 25.40 100.39 11.95
C LYS A 388 26.30 99.32 12.55
N ALA A 389 25.76 98.37 13.30
CA ALA A 389 26.47 97.20 13.80
C ALA A 389 26.59 96.13 12.69
N ASP A 390 27.70 95.40 12.70
CA ASP A 390 28.05 94.39 11.71
C ASP A 390 28.04 93.03 12.40
N LEU A 391 26.98 92.24 12.17
CA LEU A 391 26.76 90.93 12.78
C LEU A 391 26.62 89.88 11.68
N ASP A 392 27.42 88.82 11.77
CA ASP A 392 27.43 87.73 10.80
C ASP A 392 26.87 86.44 11.41
N LEU A 393 25.89 85.85 10.71
CA LEU A 393 25.35 84.53 10.99
C LEU A 393 26.29 83.44 10.48
N ASN A 394 26.64 82.52 11.37
CA ASN A 394 27.38 81.31 11.07
C ASN A 394 26.60 80.09 11.55
N VAL A 395 26.68 78.98 10.81
CA VAL A 395 26.10 77.69 11.22
C VAL A 395 27.14 76.60 11.06
N LEU A 396 27.43 75.88 12.15
CA LEU A 396 28.25 74.67 12.10
C LEU A 396 27.36 73.46 11.82
N LEU A 397 27.65 72.75 10.73
CA LEU A 397 26.92 71.58 10.25
C LEU A 397 27.33 70.30 11.01
N PRO A 398 26.52 69.22 10.95
CA PRO A 398 26.87 67.91 11.51
C PRO A 398 28.21 67.34 11.04
N SER A 399 28.59 67.63 9.79
CA SER A 399 29.87 67.22 9.19
C SER A 399 31.09 67.89 9.82
N GLY A 400 30.89 68.96 10.59
CA GLY A 400 31.95 69.83 11.13
C GLY A 400 32.30 71.01 10.22
N GLU A 401 31.67 71.11 9.05
CA GLU A 401 31.82 72.27 8.16
C GLU A 401 31.07 73.49 8.70
N ARG A 402 31.65 74.69 8.54
CA ARG A 402 31.04 75.97 8.96
C ARG A 402 30.58 76.75 7.74
N ILE A 403 29.30 77.10 7.72
CA ILE A 403 28.71 77.97 6.70
C ILE A 403 28.56 79.40 7.24
N TYR A 404 28.90 80.39 6.40
CA TYR A 404 28.90 81.82 6.72
C TYR A 404 28.86 82.67 5.44
N PHE A 405 28.69 83.99 5.58
CA PHE A 405 28.43 84.94 4.48
C PHE A 405 29.33 84.77 3.23
N VAL A 406 30.64 84.57 3.40
CA VAL A 406 31.61 84.47 2.29
C VAL A 406 31.69 83.06 1.69
N ASN A 407 31.12 82.06 2.36
CA ASN A 407 31.08 80.66 1.91
C ASN A 407 29.64 80.11 1.98
N PRO A 408 28.70 80.58 1.15
CA PRO A 408 27.32 80.11 1.13
C PRO A 408 27.16 78.75 0.43
N GLY A 409 28.20 77.90 0.41
CA GLY A 409 28.21 76.61 -0.28
C GLY A 409 27.08 75.66 0.18
N PRO A 410 26.70 74.66 -0.64
CA PRO A 410 25.70 73.67 -0.25
C PRO A 410 26.11 72.89 1.02
N PRO A 411 25.17 72.44 1.87
CA PRO A 411 23.71 72.42 1.67
C PRO A 411 23.01 73.71 2.10
N GLY A 412 22.06 74.21 1.29
CA GLY A 412 21.32 75.45 1.56
C GLY A 412 21.84 76.71 0.84
N LYS A 413 21.24 77.86 1.16
CA LYS A 413 21.57 79.19 0.60
C LYS A 413 21.35 80.30 1.63
N LEU A 414 22.19 81.33 1.59
CA LEU A 414 21.91 82.59 2.28
C LEU A 414 20.82 83.35 1.50
N HIS A 415 19.66 83.56 2.12
CA HIS A 415 18.44 84.03 1.45
C HIS A 415 18.32 85.56 1.45
N VAL A 416 18.67 86.22 2.56
CA VAL A 416 18.63 87.69 2.73
C VAL A 416 19.82 88.11 3.59
N ALA A 417 20.54 89.14 3.17
CA ALA A 417 21.51 89.88 4.00
C ALA A 417 21.28 91.37 3.72
N ASP A 418 20.52 92.03 4.58
CA ASP A 418 20.20 93.45 4.44
C ASP A 418 20.75 94.19 5.66
N THR A 419 21.84 94.91 5.44
CA THR A 419 22.50 95.72 6.48
C THR A 419 21.69 96.97 6.84
N GLU A 420 20.76 97.43 5.98
CA GLU A 420 19.85 98.53 6.30
C GLU A 420 18.68 98.07 7.19
N GLU A 421 18.25 96.81 7.03
CA GLU A 421 17.20 96.17 7.85
C GLU A 421 17.74 95.38 9.06
N ALA A 422 19.06 95.30 9.22
CA ALA A 422 19.73 94.58 10.30
C ALA A 422 19.29 93.10 10.39
N LEU A 423 19.39 92.36 9.28
CA LEU A 423 18.86 91.01 9.11
C LEU A 423 19.74 90.10 8.23
N GLU A 424 20.01 88.87 8.69
CA GLU A 424 20.57 87.77 7.89
C GLU A 424 19.74 86.48 8.03
N ILE A 425 19.50 85.79 6.90
CA ILE A 425 18.76 84.51 6.87
C ILE A 425 19.55 83.45 6.12
N TYR A 426 19.86 82.34 6.79
CA TYR A 426 20.39 81.13 6.17
C TYR A 426 19.31 80.05 6.09
N GLU A 427 19.06 79.49 4.90
CA GLU A 427 18.00 78.52 4.65
C GLU A 427 18.54 77.23 4.04
N ILE A 428 18.17 76.09 4.63
CA ILE A 428 18.50 74.75 4.14
C ILE A 428 17.20 74.01 3.81
N PRO A 429 16.92 73.66 2.54
CA PRO A 429 15.80 72.77 2.21
C PRO A 429 15.93 71.47 3.01
N PHE A 430 14.85 70.99 3.63
CA PHE A 430 14.93 69.83 4.53
C PHE A 430 15.35 68.54 3.80
N ALA A 431 15.20 68.50 2.47
CA ALA A 431 15.72 67.41 1.63
C ALA A 431 17.26 67.37 1.58
N GLU A 432 17.94 68.48 1.85
CA GLU A 432 19.41 68.61 1.90
C GLU A 432 19.95 68.55 3.34
N VAL A 433 19.08 68.52 4.35
CA VAL A 433 19.47 68.47 5.77
C VAL A 433 20.04 67.09 6.11
N GLU A 434 21.31 67.08 6.48
CA GLU A 434 21.96 65.92 7.07
C GLU A 434 21.54 65.71 8.53
N PRO A 435 21.39 64.47 8.99
CA PRO A 435 21.17 64.18 10.40
C PRO A 435 22.35 64.62 11.28
N GLY A 436 22.07 65.19 12.44
CA GLY A 436 23.06 65.60 13.44
C GLY A 436 22.73 66.96 14.06
N SER A 437 23.74 67.59 14.67
CA SER A 437 23.58 68.88 15.35
C SER A 437 23.97 70.05 14.44
N TYR A 438 23.07 71.02 14.31
CA TYR A 438 23.31 72.30 13.65
C TYR A 438 23.45 73.38 14.71
N GLN A 439 24.60 74.02 14.78
CA GLN A 439 24.93 74.98 15.83
C GLN A 439 24.94 76.41 15.26
N PRO A 440 23.91 77.24 15.55
CA PRO A 440 23.92 78.65 15.18
C PRO A 440 24.96 79.40 16.01
N MET A 441 25.65 80.32 15.36
CA MET A 441 26.68 81.17 15.95
C MET A 441 26.57 82.57 15.34
N VAL A 442 26.82 83.60 16.14
CA VAL A 442 26.81 84.99 15.69
C VAL A 442 28.15 85.61 16.02
N HIS A 443 28.75 86.29 15.05
CA HIS A 443 29.99 87.05 15.22
C HIS A 443 29.72 88.54 15.10
N PHE A 444 30.28 89.35 15.99
CA PHE A 444 30.19 90.81 15.96
C PHE A 444 31.51 91.42 15.48
N PHE A 445 31.49 92.37 14.55
CA PHE A 445 32.70 93.10 14.12
C PHE A 445 32.68 94.56 14.59
N GLU A 446 33.64 94.93 15.44
CA GLU A 446 33.75 96.27 16.05
C GLU A 446 34.27 97.39 15.11
N ASN A 447 34.01 97.30 13.79
CA ASN A 447 34.64 98.14 12.77
C ASN A 447 33.81 99.36 12.32
N LYS A 448 32.57 99.53 12.81
CA LYS A 448 31.62 100.57 12.35
C LYS A 448 31.07 101.51 13.44
N GLY A 449 31.62 101.47 14.66
CA GLY A 449 31.35 102.47 15.71
C GLY A 449 30.16 102.21 16.65
N ALA A 450 29.42 101.11 16.48
CA ALA A 450 28.42 100.66 17.44
C ALA A 450 29.10 100.03 18.67
N LYS A 451 28.86 100.57 19.88
CA LYS A 451 29.46 100.07 21.14
C LYS A 451 28.57 99.09 21.90
N LYS A 452 27.32 98.95 21.49
CA LYS A 452 26.34 98.06 22.08
C LYS A 452 25.28 97.72 21.03
N VAL A 453 25.03 96.43 20.81
CA VAL A 453 24.00 95.95 19.89
C VAL A 453 23.22 94.83 20.57
N LYS A 454 21.90 94.84 20.39
CA LYS A 454 21.03 93.73 20.77
C LYS A 454 20.56 93.02 19.51
N GLY A 455 20.52 91.70 19.57
CA GLY A 455 20.03 90.89 18.49
C GLY A 455 19.16 89.76 18.97
N THR A 456 18.51 89.14 18.00
CA THR A 456 17.70 87.95 18.16
C THR A 456 18.14 86.95 17.12
N ILE A 457 18.44 85.74 17.54
CA ILE A 457 18.55 84.59 16.65
C ILE A 457 17.27 83.79 16.78
N THR A 458 16.68 83.42 15.65
CA THR A 458 15.52 82.54 15.55
C THR A 458 15.89 81.39 14.62
N VAL A 459 15.58 80.16 15.04
CA VAL A 459 15.63 78.99 14.16
C VAL A 459 14.20 78.51 13.97
N GLU A 460 13.77 78.39 12.72
CA GLU A 460 12.40 78.01 12.37
C GLU A 460 12.38 76.97 11.25
N LEU A 461 11.28 76.23 11.16
CA LEU A 461 10.94 75.42 9.99
C LEU A 461 9.87 76.13 9.18
N SER A 462 10.15 76.35 7.89
CA SER A 462 9.17 76.91 6.96
C SER A 462 8.05 75.91 6.65
N ASP A 463 6.87 76.41 6.31
CA ASP A 463 5.65 75.59 6.12
C ASP A 463 5.62 74.79 4.80
N GLY A 464 6.62 74.96 3.93
CA GLY A 464 6.78 74.23 2.65
C GLY A 464 5.66 74.42 1.61
N THR A 465 4.55 75.06 2.00
CA THR A 465 3.27 75.08 1.27
C THR A 465 2.63 76.47 1.19
N GLY A 466 3.25 77.49 1.81
CA GLY A 466 3.02 78.89 1.45
C GLY A 466 1.81 79.60 2.04
N ARG A 467 1.33 79.25 3.25
CA ARG A 467 0.39 80.11 4.02
C ARG A 467 0.26 79.69 5.51
N LYS A 468 0.70 80.63 6.37
CA LYS A 468 0.65 80.77 7.85
C LYS A 468 1.81 80.18 8.67
N THR A 469 2.20 81.02 9.65
CA THR A 469 3.37 81.08 10.56
C THR A 469 4.37 79.90 10.54
N PRO A 470 5.65 80.15 10.22
CA PRO A 470 6.75 79.21 10.45
C PRO A 470 6.76 78.64 11.88
N LYS A 471 7.17 77.38 12.03
CA LYS A 471 7.32 76.78 13.35
C LYS A 471 8.67 77.18 13.94
N GLU A 472 8.64 78.09 14.91
CA GLU A 472 9.81 78.47 15.70
C GLU A 472 10.29 77.25 16.51
N LEU A 473 11.52 76.81 16.24
CA LEU A 473 12.21 75.75 16.99
C LEU A 473 12.98 76.32 18.17
N PHE A 474 13.55 77.51 17.99
CA PHE A 474 14.35 78.19 18.98
C PHE A 474 14.34 79.69 18.72
N LYS A 475 14.33 80.49 19.79
CA LYS A 475 14.56 81.93 19.73
C LYS A 475 15.32 82.38 20.95
N SER A 476 16.35 83.19 20.73
CA SER A 476 17.15 83.74 21.82
C SER A 476 17.53 85.18 21.53
N GLU A 477 17.29 86.03 22.53
CA GLU A 477 17.80 87.39 22.54
C GLU A 477 19.21 87.40 23.11
N PHE A 478 20.09 88.18 22.50
CA PHE A 478 21.45 88.38 22.96
C PHE A 478 21.83 89.85 22.87
N SER A 479 22.92 90.21 23.54
CA SER A 479 23.52 91.52 23.37
C SER A 479 25.04 91.43 23.43
N PHE A 480 25.69 92.33 22.71
CA PHE A 480 27.11 92.61 22.80
C PHE A 480 27.30 93.98 23.45
N ASN A 481 28.17 94.06 24.47
CA ASN A 481 28.66 95.31 25.04
C ASN A 481 30.14 95.42 24.68
N GLY A 482 30.59 96.54 24.11
CA GLY A 482 31.96 96.77 23.60
C GLY A 482 33.07 96.83 24.66
N SER A 483 32.99 96.00 25.71
CA SER A 483 34.02 95.82 26.72
C SER A 483 33.81 94.59 27.63
N GLU A 484 32.88 93.67 27.35
CA GLU A 484 32.68 92.46 28.16
C GLU A 484 33.27 91.23 27.46
N ALA A 485 34.40 90.75 27.99
CA ALA A 485 35.03 89.50 27.57
C ALA A 485 34.08 88.31 27.81
N ASN A 486 33.89 87.47 26.79
CA ASN A 486 33.27 86.16 26.97
C ASN A 486 34.31 85.24 27.66
N PRO A 487 34.07 84.69 28.87
CA PRO A 487 35.16 84.16 29.70
C PRO A 487 35.82 82.84 29.27
N THR A 488 35.41 82.20 28.17
CA THR A 488 35.69 80.76 27.95
C THR A 488 36.43 80.36 26.67
N ASP A 489 36.91 81.27 25.82
CA ASP A 489 37.79 80.87 24.70
C ASP A 489 38.84 81.95 24.36
N THR A 490 40.10 81.56 24.16
CA THR A 490 41.26 82.46 24.02
C THR A 490 41.97 82.36 22.67
N THR A 491 41.39 81.68 21.66
CA THR A 491 42.12 81.39 20.40
C THR A 491 41.57 82.07 19.14
N THR A 492 40.41 82.71 19.18
CA THR A 492 39.87 83.56 18.11
C THR A 492 39.21 84.78 18.75
N GLY A 493 39.28 85.95 18.13
CA GLY A 493 38.80 87.23 18.69
C GLY A 493 37.46 87.17 19.46
N THR A 494 37.33 88.04 20.45
CA THR A 494 36.40 88.02 21.59
C THR A 494 34.90 88.18 21.28
N ASP A 495 34.47 88.06 20.02
CA ASP A 495 33.20 88.61 19.55
C ASP A 495 32.17 87.56 19.08
N TRP A 496 32.26 86.32 19.60
CA TRP A 496 31.35 85.21 19.24
C TRP A 496 30.29 84.91 20.31
N ARG A 497 29.06 84.65 19.86
CA ARG A 497 27.96 84.04 20.64
C ARG A 497 27.55 82.72 20.03
N TYR A 498 27.47 81.68 20.85
CA TYR A 498 26.96 80.35 20.49
C TYR A 498 25.57 80.18 21.07
N PHE A 499 24.68 79.53 20.32
CA PHE A 499 23.29 79.32 20.71
C PHE A 499 23.00 77.85 21.00
N GLU A 500 21.76 77.46 21.25
CA GLU A 500 21.46 76.02 21.40
C GLU A 500 21.45 75.35 20.01
N PRO A 501 22.06 74.16 19.86
CA PRO A 501 22.06 73.46 18.59
C PRO A 501 20.71 72.79 18.31
N ILE A 502 20.25 72.87 17.06
CA ILE A 502 19.11 72.09 16.59
C ILE A 502 19.59 70.70 16.19
N ARG A 503 18.98 69.66 16.77
CA ARG A 503 19.36 68.27 16.51
C ARG A 503 18.35 67.58 15.61
N ILE A 504 18.80 67.13 14.45
CA ILE A 504 18.05 66.29 13.52
C ILE A 504 18.46 64.83 13.73
N LYS A 505 17.52 63.94 14.04
CA LYS A 505 17.82 62.54 14.35
C LYS A 505 17.83 61.66 13.09
N ILE A 506 18.79 60.73 13.06
CA ILE A 506 18.68 59.51 12.25
C ILE A 506 17.67 58.61 12.98
N PRO A 507 16.63 58.12 12.32
CA PRO A 507 15.70 57.25 13.01
C PRO A 507 16.33 55.87 13.26
N GLU A 508 15.90 55.25 14.35
CA GLU A 508 16.05 53.81 14.51
C GLU A 508 14.94 53.08 13.74
N VAL A 509 15.25 51.90 13.23
CA VAL A 509 14.36 51.04 12.45
C VAL A 509 14.43 49.62 12.98
N ALA A 510 13.29 48.93 12.98
CA ALA A 510 13.16 47.61 13.59
C ALA A 510 13.68 46.48 12.68
N LEU A 511 14.37 45.52 13.27
CA LEU A 511 14.68 44.20 12.71
C LEU A 511 13.92 43.15 13.54
N ARG A 512 13.03 42.40 12.88
CA ARG A 512 12.34 41.25 13.47
C ARG A 512 12.90 39.95 12.91
N VAL A 513 13.16 38.98 13.77
CA VAL A 513 13.59 37.63 13.37
C VAL A 513 12.61 36.58 13.85
N SER A 514 12.23 35.67 12.97
CA SER A 514 11.28 34.58 13.26
C SER A 514 11.56 33.32 12.44
N SER A 515 10.85 32.22 12.74
CA SER A 515 10.90 30.96 12.03
C SER A 515 9.50 30.36 11.84
N ASN A 516 9.36 29.47 10.85
CA ASN A 516 8.14 28.71 10.60
C ASN A 516 8.03 27.42 11.46
N LEU A 517 8.84 27.29 12.51
CA LEU A 517 8.82 26.11 13.37
C LEU A 517 7.56 26.07 14.25
N PRO A 518 7.10 24.86 14.64
CA PRO A 518 6.07 24.69 15.67
C PRO A 518 6.43 25.37 17.01
N GLU A 519 5.42 25.81 17.76
CA GLU A 519 5.57 26.57 19.03
C GLU A 519 6.49 25.89 20.04
N GLU A 520 6.46 24.55 20.12
CA GLU A 520 7.32 23.76 21.00
C GLU A 520 8.83 24.00 20.78
N PHE A 521 9.27 24.32 19.56
CA PHE A 521 10.67 24.60 19.26
C PHE A 521 11.04 26.08 19.25
N LYS A 522 10.06 26.98 19.23
CA LYS A 522 10.32 28.43 19.22
C LYS A 522 11.11 28.87 20.45
N SER A 523 10.93 28.20 21.59
CA SER A 523 11.65 28.52 22.84
C SER A 523 13.17 28.21 22.79
N ILE A 524 13.60 27.35 21.87
CA ILE A 524 14.99 26.87 21.77
C ILE A 524 15.73 27.39 20.52
N VAL A 525 15.03 27.94 19.53
CA VAL A 525 15.65 28.69 18.44
C VAL A 525 16.25 29.99 18.95
N THR A 526 17.49 30.27 18.54
CA THR A 526 18.16 31.53 18.76
C THR A 526 18.74 32.13 17.48
N TYR A 527 18.80 33.46 17.47
CA TYR A 527 19.36 34.30 16.43
C TYR A 527 20.53 35.07 17.02
N GLN A 528 21.73 34.78 16.55
CA GLN A 528 22.92 35.53 16.91
C GLN A 528 22.99 36.78 16.02
N ILE A 529 22.82 37.96 16.62
CA ILE A 529 22.88 39.26 15.95
C ILE A 529 24.08 40.02 16.53
N GLY A 530 25.12 40.21 15.71
CA GLY A 530 26.41 40.70 16.22
C GLY A 530 27.04 39.70 17.21
N SER A 531 27.30 40.13 18.44
CA SER A 531 27.90 39.30 19.51
C SER A 531 26.89 38.74 20.52
N ILE A 532 25.59 39.01 20.35
CA ILE A 532 24.55 38.67 21.32
C ILE A 532 23.59 37.65 20.70
N GLU A 533 23.16 36.67 21.50
CA GLU A 533 22.12 35.73 21.12
C GLU A 533 20.75 36.22 21.58
N HIS A 534 19.80 36.18 20.66
CA HIS A 534 18.43 36.56 20.89
C HIS A 534 17.51 35.37 20.65
N LYS A 535 16.37 35.31 21.35
CA LYS A 535 15.37 34.26 21.15
C LYS A 535 14.50 34.54 19.93
N GLU A 536 13.79 33.52 19.49
CA GLU A 536 12.69 33.63 18.52
C GLU A 536 11.72 34.78 18.85
N GLY A 537 11.31 35.51 17.82
CA GLY A 537 10.44 36.68 17.95
C GLY A 537 11.17 37.94 18.40
N PHE A 538 12.51 37.94 18.49
CA PHE A 538 13.26 39.12 18.86
C PHE A 538 13.01 40.30 17.91
N VAL A 539 12.79 41.46 18.51
CA VAL A 539 12.68 42.76 17.85
C VAL A 539 13.78 43.66 18.37
N GLY A 540 14.79 43.90 17.54
CA GLY A 540 15.84 44.88 17.80
C GLY A 540 15.61 46.14 16.99
N THR A 541 16.12 47.29 17.42
CA THR A 541 16.14 48.49 16.58
C THR A 541 17.57 48.96 16.42
N PHE A 542 17.85 49.42 15.21
CA PHE A 542 19.18 49.80 14.79
C PHE A 542 19.06 51.11 14.02
N GLU A 543 20.04 52.00 14.15
CA GLU A 543 20.06 53.22 13.35
C GLU A 543 20.01 52.87 11.85
N LEU A 544 19.23 53.64 11.10
CA LEU A 544 19.07 53.49 9.66
C LEU A 544 20.45 53.50 8.95
N GLY A 545 20.68 52.54 8.06
CA GLY A 545 21.94 52.36 7.31
C GLY A 545 22.92 51.37 7.93
N ASN A 546 22.69 50.89 9.17
CA ASN A 546 23.55 49.90 9.81
C ASN A 546 23.54 48.54 9.08
N SER A 547 24.69 47.86 9.06
CA SER A 547 24.81 46.50 8.54
C SER A 547 25.05 45.47 9.63
N LEU A 548 24.18 44.46 9.70
CA LEU A 548 24.14 43.44 10.74
C LEU A 548 24.37 42.04 10.16
N LYS A 549 25.01 41.16 10.93
CA LYS A 549 25.08 39.72 10.63
C LYS A 549 24.15 38.97 11.59
N VAL A 550 23.18 38.26 11.03
CA VAL A 550 22.19 37.42 11.72
C VAL A 550 22.55 35.95 11.46
N THR A 551 22.69 35.13 12.50
CA THR A 551 22.99 33.69 12.35
C THR A 551 22.00 32.86 13.15
N LEU A 552 21.34 31.90 12.49
CA LEU A 552 20.35 31.00 13.10
C LEU A 552 21.01 29.78 13.75
N LYS A 553 20.59 29.44 14.98
CA LYS A 553 20.99 28.23 15.70
C LYS A 553 19.87 27.66 16.59
N PRO A 554 19.74 26.33 16.73
CA PRO A 554 20.31 25.30 15.85
C PRO A 554 19.57 25.24 14.49
N THR A 555 20.17 24.56 13.51
CA THR A 555 19.60 24.42 12.15
C THR A 555 18.83 23.13 11.94
N VAL A 556 18.76 22.26 12.95
CA VAL A 556 18.05 20.97 12.92
C VAL A 556 17.35 20.75 14.26
N PHE A 557 16.12 20.26 14.20
CA PHE A 557 15.30 19.87 15.35
C PHE A 557 14.74 18.49 15.12
N GLU A 558 14.70 17.66 16.16
CA GLU A 558 14.21 16.28 16.07
C GLU A 558 13.27 15.96 17.24
N LEU A 559 12.24 15.16 16.98
CA LEU A 559 11.28 14.65 17.96
C LEU A 559 11.09 13.16 17.77
N ASP A 560 10.68 12.51 18.85
CA ASP A 560 10.14 11.16 18.85
C ASP A 560 8.63 11.25 19.13
N THR A 561 7.83 10.97 18.10
CA THR A 561 6.37 11.13 18.11
C THR A 561 5.60 9.82 17.98
N ASN A 562 6.17 8.81 17.30
CA ASN A 562 5.59 7.50 17.09
C ASN A 562 6.41 6.43 17.84
N LYS A 563 5.82 5.90 18.92
CA LYS A 563 6.42 4.88 19.77
C LYS A 563 6.74 3.56 19.06
N ASP A 564 6.15 3.30 17.90
CA ASP A 564 6.41 2.10 17.10
C ASP A 564 7.69 2.21 16.25
N ILE A 565 8.29 3.41 16.18
CA ILE A 565 9.54 3.69 15.47
C ILE A 565 10.60 4.09 16.50
N GLU A 566 11.68 3.32 16.59
CA GLU A 566 12.70 3.54 17.62
C GLU A 566 13.45 4.88 17.42
N GLY A 567 13.43 5.73 18.45
CA GLY A 567 14.13 7.02 18.51
C GLY A 567 13.46 8.11 17.65
N ASN A 568 14.09 9.28 17.55
CA ASN A 568 13.53 10.42 16.83
C ASN A 568 13.05 10.05 15.41
N ASP A 569 11.83 10.47 15.09
CA ASP A 569 11.08 10.08 13.90
C ASP A 569 10.43 11.24 13.14
N VAL A 570 10.52 12.45 13.67
CA VAL A 570 10.21 13.71 12.99
C VAL A 570 11.44 14.61 13.07
N LYS A 571 11.78 15.25 11.95
CA LYS A 571 12.93 16.16 11.85
C LYS A 571 12.55 17.44 11.11
N PHE A 572 12.97 18.58 11.62
CA PHE A 572 12.88 19.88 10.95
C PHE A 572 14.29 20.37 10.61
N GLU A 573 14.56 20.67 9.34
CA GLU A 573 15.86 21.17 8.90
C GLU A 573 15.73 22.54 8.23
N PHE A 574 16.63 23.46 8.58
CA PHE A 574 16.69 24.77 7.95
C PHE A 574 16.93 24.63 6.44
N TYR A 575 16.09 25.29 5.65
CA TYR A 575 16.13 25.26 4.20
C TYR A 575 16.63 26.60 3.63
N CYS A 576 15.98 27.70 4.01
CA CYS A 576 16.38 29.05 3.60
C CYS A 576 15.73 30.14 4.46
N TRP A 577 16.25 31.35 4.37
CA TRP A 577 15.52 32.55 4.78
C TRP A 577 14.42 32.88 3.76
N ASP A 578 13.45 33.70 4.16
CA ASP A 578 12.37 34.24 3.33
C ASP A 578 12.86 35.05 2.13
N ASP A 579 14.01 35.70 2.25
CA ASP A 579 14.70 36.38 1.15
C ASP A 579 15.42 35.42 0.17
N GLY A 580 15.31 34.12 0.39
CA GLY A 580 15.86 33.06 -0.47
C GLY A 580 17.28 32.61 -0.13
N SER A 581 17.95 33.22 0.86
CA SER A 581 19.31 32.80 1.26
C SER A 581 19.32 31.41 1.90
N ARG A 582 20.14 30.49 1.38
CA ARG A 582 20.29 29.12 1.91
C ARG A 582 21.37 28.96 2.99
N ARG A 583 22.10 30.02 3.32
CA ARG A 583 23.05 30.02 4.43
C ARG A 583 22.32 30.34 5.72
N ASN A 584 22.62 29.63 6.80
CA ASN A 584 22.09 29.93 8.14
C ASN A 584 22.61 31.27 8.69
N GLU A 585 23.66 31.84 8.07
CA GLU A 585 24.12 33.21 8.28
C GLU A 585 23.60 34.17 7.20
N ARG A 586 23.24 35.39 7.62
CA ARG A 586 22.71 36.43 6.75
C ARG A 586 23.27 37.81 7.10
N LYS A 587 23.77 38.55 6.10
CA LYS A 587 24.11 39.98 6.23
C LYS A 587 22.92 40.84 5.82
N VAL A 588 22.43 41.71 6.70
CA VAL A 588 21.27 42.59 6.49
C VAL A 588 21.73 44.04 6.55
N VAL A 589 21.20 44.92 5.71
CA VAL A 589 21.39 46.37 5.81
C VAL A 589 20.03 46.98 6.16
N ILE A 590 19.96 47.70 7.28
CA ILE A 590 18.69 48.18 7.83
C ILE A 590 18.35 49.54 7.21
N ASN A 591 17.72 49.51 6.04
CA ASN A 591 17.28 50.72 5.32
C ASN A 591 15.79 51.04 5.55
N GLU A 592 15.06 50.11 6.16
CA GLU A 592 13.65 50.19 6.50
C GLU A 592 13.35 49.09 7.55
N PRO A 593 12.16 49.11 8.20
CA PRO A 593 11.73 48.00 9.04
C PRO A 593 11.81 46.67 8.30
N THR A 594 12.64 45.75 8.79
CA THR A 594 12.94 44.48 8.12
C THR A 594 12.46 43.30 8.96
N MET A 595 11.78 42.34 8.33
CA MET A 595 11.47 41.04 8.91
C MET A 595 12.29 39.97 8.20
N LEU A 596 12.87 39.05 8.97
CA LEU A 596 13.56 37.88 8.46
C LEU A 596 12.95 36.62 9.05
N THR A 597 12.40 35.76 8.19
CA THR A 597 11.86 34.46 8.59
C THR A 597 12.75 33.31 8.12
N ALA A 598 13.21 32.48 9.05
CA ALA A 598 13.91 31.23 8.79
C ALA A 598 12.91 30.11 8.46
N ASN A 599 13.00 29.55 7.26
CA ASN A 599 12.14 28.47 6.79
C ASN A 599 12.82 27.12 7.00
N PHE A 600 12.14 26.26 7.76
CA PHE A 600 12.47 24.86 7.98
C PHE A 600 11.55 23.97 7.16
N LYS A 601 12.11 22.88 6.66
CA LYS A 601 11.39 21.77 6.04
C LYS A 601 11.20 20.66 7.05
N ARG A 602 10.02 20.04 7.02
CA ARG A 602 9.68 18.89 7.86
C ARG A 602 9.98 17.58 7.13
N PHE A 603 10.54 16.62 7.85
CA PHE A 603 10.90 15.29 7.37
C PHE A 603 10.37 14.24 8.35
N PHE A 604 9.97 13.09 7.82
CA PHE A 604 9.55 11.93 8.60
C PHE A 604 10.52 10.78 8.41
N LYS A 605 10.73 10.03 9.49
CA LYS A 605 11.50 8.79 9.48
C LYS A 605 10.66 7.68 8.86
N VAL A 606 11.25 7.00 7.89
CA VAL A 606 10.69 5.83 7.24
C VAL A 606 11.58 4.64 7.53
N LEU A 607 11.03 3.64 8.21
CA LEU A 607 11.70 2.36 8.45
C LEU A 607 11.32 1.37 7.35
N LEU A 608 12.30 0.84 6.65
CA LEU A 608 12.13 -0.27 5.73
C LEU A 608 12.57 -1.58 6.39
N LEU A 609 11.60 -2.46 6.61
CA LEU A 609 11.80 -3.83 7.08
C LEU A 609 11.76 -4.80 5.91
N THR A 610 12.69 -5.74 5.89
CA THR A 610 12.70 -6.85 4.93
C THR A 610 12.54 -8.12 5.72
N VAL A 611 11.43 -8.83 5.55
CA VAL A 611 11.10 -9.98 6.41
C VAL A 611 10.68 -11.20 5.62
N ASP A 612 10.84 -12.38 6.22
CA ASP A 612 10.26 -13.63 5.74
C ASP A 612 8.76 -13.74 6.11
N GLU A 613 8.14 -14.86 5.74
CA GLU A 613 6.74 -15.14 5.99
C GLU A 613 6.38 -15.24 7.48
N ARG A 614 7.38 -15.45 8.35
CA ARG A 614 7.25 -15.52 9.81
C ARG A 614 7.56 -14.20 10.50
N GLY A 615 7.93 -13.16 9.74
CA GLY A 615 8.30 -11.84 10.26
C GLY A 615 9.76 -11.74 10.72
N ASN A 616 10.61 -12.74 10.46
CA ASN A 616 12.04 -12.64 10.76
C ASN A 616 12.72 -11.70 9.77
N GLU A 617 13.57 -10.81 10.26
CA GLU A 617 14.30 -9.87 9.41
C GLU A 617 15.36 -10.60 8.56
N LEU A 618 15.28 -10.40 7.24
CA LEU A 618 16.20 -10.95 6.24
C LEU A 618 17.38 -10.01 5.98
N LEU A 619 17.23 -8.73 6.29
CA LEU A 619 18.26 -7.72 6.17
C LEU A 619 18.15 -6.74 7.35
N ASN A 620 19.27 -6.09 7.65
CA ASN A 620 19.30 -4.97 8.57
C ASN A 620 18.29 -3.89 8.15
N ARG A 621 17.56 -3.38 9.16
CA ARG A 621 16.62 -2.27 9.02
C ARG A 621 17.29 -1.10 8.32
N ARG A 622 16.62 -0.56 7.29
CA ARG A 622 17.06 0.69 6.65
C ARG A 622 16.18 1.84 7.10
N GLN A 623 16.82 2.98 7.35
CA GLN A 623 16.16 4.22 7.73
C GLN A 623 16.32 5.25 6.62
N TYR A 624 15.22 5.94 6.31
CA TYR A 624 15.22 7.10 5.43
C TYR A 624 14.58 8.30 6.14
N TRP A 625 15.04 9.51 5.81
CA TRP A 625 14.36 10.75 6.17
C TRP A 625 13.75 11.33 4.91
N VAL A 626 12.42 11.39 4.85
CA VAL A 626 11.67 11.81 3.67
C VAL A 626 10.93 13.10 3.99
N GLU A 627 11.06 14.11 3.13
CA GLU A 627 10.35 15.38 3.28
C GLU A 627 8.83 15.15 3.27
N GLU A 628 8.10 15.85 4.13
CA GLU A 628 6.64 15.74 4.25
C GLU A 628 5.95 15.90 2.89
N GLY A 629 5.06 14.97 2.56
CA GLY A 629 4.34 14.93 1.29
C GLY A 629 5.15 14.45 0.08
N LYS A 630 6.44 14.10 0.24
CA LYS A 630 7.22 13.49 -0.85
C LYS A 630 7.04 11.97 -0.91
N GLU A 631 7.30 11.45 -2.10
CA GLU A 631 7.27 10.02 -2.39
C GLU A 631 8.68 9.44 -2.29
N ILE A 632 8.80 8.28 -1.63
CA ILE A 632 10.00 7.44 -1.66
C ILE A 632 9.72 6.19 -2.50
N THR A 633 10.56 5.94 -3.51
CA THR A 633 10.49 4.72 -4.33
C THR A 633 11.45 3.68 -3.78
N LEU A 634 10.92 2.50 -3.46
CA LEU A 634 11.68 1.38 -2.93
C LEU A 634 11.59 0.18 -3.87
N SER A 635 12.74 -0.46 -4.11
CA SER A 635 12.81 -1.66 -4.95
C SER A 635 12.31 -2.88 -4.20
N SER A 636 11.51 -3.72 -4.88
CA SER A 636 11.07 -5.01 -4.33
C SER A 636 12.29 -5.86 -3.96
N GLY A 637 13.28 -5.92 -4.85
CA GLY A 637 14.51 -6.66 -4.66
C GLY A 637 14.34 -8.16 -4.90
N GLU A 638 15.46 -8.88 -4.91
CA GLU A 638 15.50 -10.33 -5.07
C GLU A 638 16.36 -10.92 -3.95
N PHE A 639 15.90 -12.04 -3.40
CA PHE A 639 16.62 -12.82 -2.40
C PHE A 639 16.73 -14.24 -2.90
N ASP A 640 17.96 -14.75 -2.90
CA ASP A 640 18.17 -16.13 -3.32
C ASP A 640 17.40 -17.07 -2.39
N GLY A 641 16.77 -18.07 -2.99
CA GLY A 641 15.89 -18.98 -2.26
C GLY A 641 14.58 -18.36 -1.72
N MET A 642 14.14 -17.17 -2.15
CA MET A 642 12.86 -16.57 -1.71
C MET A 642 12.09 -15.84 -2.83
N LEU A 643 10.78 -15.73 -2.67
CA LEU A 643 9.84 -15.05 -3.58
C LEU A 643 9.27 -13.80 -2.92
N PHE A 644 9.12 -12.73 -3.68
CA PHE A 644 8.44 -11.53 -3.21
C PHE A 644 6.96 -11.84 -2.99
N HIS A 645 6.45 -11.52 -1.80
CA HIS A 645 5.06 -11.77 -1.43
C HIS A 645 4.23 -10.48 -1.41
N SER A 646 4.63 -9.48 -0.62
CA SER A 646 3.86 -8.23 -0.53
C SER A 646 4.64 -7.04 0.01
N TRP A 647 4.15 -5.86 -0.36
CA TRP A 647 4.42 -4.58 0.28
C TRP A 647 3.36 -4.31 1.35
N VAL A 648 3.80 -4.06 2.57
CA VAL A 648 2.97 -3.61 3.68
C VAL A 648 3.40 -2.19 4.05
N PHE A 649 2.44 -1.28 4.17
CA PHE A 649 2.67 0.11 4.58
C PHE A 649 1.84 0.39 5.84
N ASN A 650 2.50 0.74 6.93
CA ASN A 650 1.88 1.00 8.23
C ASN A 650 0.90 -0.10 8.65
N GLY A 651 1.33 -1.35 8.51
CA GLY A 651 0.55 -2.54 8.88
C GLY A 651 -0.46 -3.04 7.83
N GLN A 652 -0.73 -2.28 6.77
CA GLN A 652 -1.68 -2.68 5.72
C GLN A 652 -0.98 -3.19 4.46
N ILE A 653 -1.42 -4.33 3.92
CA ILE A 653 -0.92 -4.81 2.62
C ILE A 653 -1.41 -3.84 1.54
N VAL A 654 -0.47 -3.14 0.91
CA VAL A 654 -0.78 -2.16 -0.15
C VAL A 654 -0.50 -2.70 -1.55
N SER A 655 0.24 -3.80 -1.66
CA SER A 655 0.49 -4.46 -2.93
C SER A 655 1.02 -5.86 -2.75
N THR A 656 0.66 -6.76 -3.65
CA THR A 656 1.30 -8.07 -3.83
C THR A 656 2.24 -8.09 -5.04
N LYS A 657 2.21 -7.05 -5.89
CA LYS A 657 2.97 -7.03 -7.15
C LYS A 657 4.48 -6.90 -6.91
N LYS A 658 5.27 -7.81 -7.49
CA LYS A 658 6.73 -7.72 -7.55
C LYS A 658 7.15 -6.61 -8.52
N SER A 659 7.20 -5.38 -8.02
CA SER A 659 7.76 -4.23 -8.71
C SER A 659 8.23 -3.18 -7.71
N ASP A 660 9.06 -2.25 -8.19
CA ASP A 660 9.38 -1.03 -7.44
C ASP A 660 8.09 -0.29 -7.12
N ARG A 661 8.01 0.27 -5.92
CA ARG A 661 6.81 0.93 -5.41
C ARG A 661 7.15 2.24 -4.74
N GLY A 662 6.38 3.26 -5.08
CA GLY A 662 6.43 4.56 -4.43
C GLY A 662 5.45 4.66 -3.26
N PHE A 663 5.88 5.35 -2.20
CA PHE A 663 5.12 5.57 -0.99
C PHE A 663 5.13 7.07 -0.66
N VAL A 664 3.97 7.71 -0.65
CA VAL A 664 3.83 9.12 -0.23
C VAL A 664 3.85 9.18 1.30
N ILE A 665 4.77 9.96 1.85
CA ILE A 665 5.03 10.01 3.29
C ILE A 665 4.39 11.26 3.89
N THR A 666 3.33 11.06 4.68
CA THR A 666 2.61 12.13 5.40
C THR A 666 2.82 12.06 6.92
N GLY A 667 3.59 11.09 7.40
CA GLY A 667 3.92 10.88 8.81
C GLY A 667 5.00 9.81 8.99
N PRO A 668 5.52 9.60 10.22
CA PRO A 668 6.46 8.52 10.51
C PRO A 668 5.87 7.18 10.08
N SER A 669 6.62 6.40 9.30
CA SER A 669 6.06 5.23 8.60
C SER A 669 6.96 4.00 8.64
N VAL A 670 6.33 2.83 8.68
CA VAL A 670 6.98 1.52 8.56
C VAL A 670 6.53 0.87 7.25
N ILE A 671 7.49 0.63 6.36
CA ILE A 671 7.30 -0.13 5.13
C ILE A 671 7.92 -1.51 5.32
N VAL A 672 7.15 -2.56 5.10
CA VAL A 672 7.64 -3.93 5.13
C VAL A 672 7.55 -4.52 3.73
N ARG A 673 8.67 -5.06 3.23
CA ARG A 673 8.63 -6.01 2.12
C ARG A 673 8.73 -7.42 2.67
N LYS A 674 7.72 -8.22 2.35
CA LYS A 674 7.59 -9.60 2.78
C LYS A 674 8.05 -10.54 1.67
N PHE A 675 8.79 -11.57 2.04
CA PHE A 675 9.23 -12.66 1.18
C PHE A 675 8.77 -14.00 1.72
N ILE A 676 8.58 -14.97 0.83
CA ILE A 676 8.29 -16.37 1.18
C ILE A 676 9.45 -17.24 0.68
N LYS A 677 9.98 -18.14 1.50
CA LYS A 677 11.03 -19.08 1.07
C LYS A 677 10.57 -19.96 -0.09
N THR A 678 11.41 -20.13 -1.11
CA THR A 678 11.23 -21.18 -2.13
C THR A 678 11.52 -22.54 -1.52
N SER A 679 10.85 -23.57 -2.04
CA SER A 679 10.99 -24.95 -1.57
C SER A 679 11.12 -25.91 -2.77
N ASP A 680 11.67 -27.10 -2.52
CA ASP A 680 11.82 -28.15 -3.53
C ASP A 680 10.46 -28.65 -4.02
N VAL A 681 9.46 -28.70 -3.12
CA VAL A 681 8.08 -29.06 -3.40
C VAL A 681 7.18 -27.85 -3.15
N MET A 682 6.60 -27.30 -4.21
CA MET A 682 5.62 -26.21 -4.09
C MET A 682 4.21 -26.79 -4.00
N LEU A 683 3.59 -26.75 -2.82
CA LEU A 683 2.15 -27.02 -2.69
C LEU A 683 1.38 -25.76 -3.12
N ILE A 684 0.59 -25.84 -4.19
CA ILE A 684 -0.24 -24.72 -4.65
C ILE A 684 -1.71 -25.09 -4.44
N ALA A 685 -2.44 -24.29 -3.65
CA ALA A 685 -3.83 -24.54 -3.33
C ALA A 685 -4.64 -23.23 -3.29
N PRO A 686 -5.92 -23.20 -3.72
CA PRO A 686 -6.74 -22.01 -3.64
C PRO A 686 -7.04 -21.62 -2.19
N ASP A 687 -7.31 -20.33 -1.96
CA ASP A 687 -7.79 -19.85 -0.67
C ASP A 687 -9.11 -20.55 -0.30
N ASN A 688 -9.25 -20.93 0.98
CA ASN A 688 -10.39 -21.69 1.52
C ASN A 688 -10.54 -23.14 1.00
N SER A 689 -9.54 -23.67 0.29
CA SER A 689 -9.47 -25.11 0.02
C SER A 689 -8.95 -25.88 1.24
N THR A 690 -9.36 -27.14 1.37
CA THR A 690 -8.85 -28.01 2.44
C THR A 690 -7.61 -28.76 1.95
N TYR A 691 -6.48 -28.56 2.63
CA TYR A 691 -5.20 -29.22 2.39
C TYR A 691 -4.51 -29.59 3.71
N ASP A 692 -3.55 -30.53 3.67
CA ASP A 692 -2.80 -30.99 4.85
C ASP A 692 -1.29 -30.83 4.64
N LEU A 693 -0.78 -29.63 4.90
CA LEU A 693 0.64 -29.32 4.72
C LEU A 693 1.54 -30.16 5.66
N GLU A 694 1.09 -30.47 6.87
CA GLU A 694 1.89 -31.22 7.85
C GLU A 694 2.11 -32.67 7.42
N SER A 695 1.06 -33.35 6.95
CA SER A 695 1.18 -34.72 6.44
C SER A 695 2.02 -34.78 5.18
N LEU A 696 1.90 -33.77 4.30
CA LEU A 696 2.74 -33.68 3.11
C LEU A 696 4.21 -33.45 3.50
N GLN A 697 4.48 -32.55 4.46
CA GLN A 697 5.83 -32.35 5.00
C GLN A 697 6.41 -33.66 5.54
N LYS A 698 5.65 -34.42 6.33
CA LYS A 698 6.04 -35.75 6.83
C LYS A 698 6.39 -36.71 5.69
N ALA A 699 5.63 -36.72 4.59
CA ALA A 699 5.87 -37.59 3.44
C ALA A 699 7.25 -37.38 2.81
N PHE A 700 7.79 -36.16 2.85
CA PHE A 700 9.08 -35.86 2.19
C PHE A 700 10.25 -35.63 3.16
N VAL A 701 10.05 -35.75 4.48
CA VAL A 701 11.14 -35.60 5.48
C VAL A 701 12.33 -36.52 5.14
N SER A 702 12.08 -37.78 4.82
CA SER A 702 13.10 -38.80 4.49
C SER A 702 13.84 -38.51 3.18
N THR A 703 13.19 -37.85 2.23
CA THR A 703 13.76 -37.47 0.92
C THR A 703 14.61 -36.20 0.97
N GLY A 704 14.54 -35.46 2.08
CA GLY A 704 15.24 -34.18 2.27
C GLY A 704 14.68 -33.02 1.44
N LEU A 705 13.53 -33.20 0.78
CA LEU A 705 12.88 -32.14 0.00
C LEU A 705 12.14 -31.18 0.94
N SER A 706 12.42 -29.89 0.80
CA SER A 706 11.68 -28.83 1.50
C SER A 706 10.30 -28.63 0.86
N ILE A 707 9.28 -28.32 1.68
CA ILE A 707 7.90 -28.09 1.21
C ILE A 707 7.31 -26.82 1.82
N ASN A 708 6.76 -25.96 0.98
CA ASN A 708 5.97 -24.80 1.39
C ASN A 708 4.66 -24.69 0.60
N LEU A 709 3.68 -24.04 1.22
CA LEU A 709 2.41 -23.68 0.60
C LEU A 709 2.52 -22.32 -0.12
N TYR A 710 1.92 -22.23 -1.31
CA TYR A 710 1.82 -21.02 -2.11
C TYR A 710 0.38 -20.84 -2.59
N SER A 711 -0.09 -19.59 -2.61
CA SER A 711 -1.36 -19.25 -3.25
C SER A 711 -1.18 -19.10 -4.77
N PRO A 712 -2.24 -19.25 -5.58
CA PRO A 712 -2.22 -18.98 -7.02
C PRO A 712 -1.68 -17.60 -7.35
N GLU A 713 -2.10 -16.58 -6.60
CA GLU A 713 -1.70 -15.19 -6.80
C GLU A 713 -0.19 -15.06 -6.59
N THR A 714 0.35 -15.72 -5.56
CA THR A 714 1.80 -15.73 -5.28
C THR A 714 2.60 -16.27 -6.47
N ILE A 715 2.09 -17.32 -7.12
CA ILE A 715 2.70 -17.94 -8.31
C ILE A 715 2.52 -17.07 -9.55
N LEU A 716 1.31 -16.53 -9.79
CA LEU A 716 1.03 -15.64 -10.93
C LEU A 716 1.88 -14.36 -10.89
N LEU A 717 2.21 -13.87 -9.70
CA LEU A 717 3.09 -12.73 -9.49
C LEU A 717 4.58 -13.07 -9.65
N ASN A 718 4.94 -14.35 -9.59
CA ASN A 718 6.30 -14.85 -9.68
C ASN A 718 6.39 -16.10 -10.59
N PRO A 719 5.92 -16.09 -11.85
CA PRO A 719 5.72 -17.32 -12.63
C PRO A 719 7.00 -18.12 -12.87
N GLY A 720 8.16 -17.45 -12.91
CA GLY A 720 9.47 -18.09 -13.00
C GLY A 720 9.84 -18.94 -11.76
N SER A 721 9.14 -18.78 -10.63
CA SER A 721 9.37 -19.58 -9.43
C SER A 721 9.07 -21.06 -9.63
N LEU A 722 8.12 -21.39 -10.51
CA LEU A 722 7.78 -22.78 -10.81
C LEU A 722 9.00 -23.57 -11.30
N SER A 723 9.86 -22.94 -12.10
CA SER A 723 11.10 -23.56 -12.59
C SER A 723 12.13 -23.89 -11.50
N LYS A 724 11.98 -23.30 -10.30
CA LYS A 724 12.83 -23.58 -9.14
C LYS A 724 12.33 -24.77 -8.31
N ALA A 725 11.07 -25.19 -8.50
CA ALA A 725 10.53 -26.35 -7.84
C ALA A 725 11.01 -27.63 -8.54
N ARG A 726 11.33 -28.67 -7.76
CA ARG A 726 11.51 -30.04 -8.27
C ARG A 726 10.17 -30.71 -8.51
N VAL A 727 9.18 -30.39 -7.67
CA VAL A 727 7.82 -30.94 -7.73
C VAL A 727 6.82 -29.81 -7.47
N ILE A 728 5.79 -29.72 -8.31
CA ILE A 728 4.59 -28.93 -7.99
C ILE A 728 3.54 -29.90 -7.49
N PHE A 729 3.07 -29.68 -6.28
CA PHE A 729 2.00 -30.47 -5.68
C PHE A 729 0.70 -29.66 -5.72
N LEU A 730 -0.34 -30.20 -6.36
CA LEU A 730 -1.67 -29.64 -6.41
C LEU A 730 -2.61 -30.66 -5.81
N GLY A 731 -2.87 -30.54 -4.52
CA GLY A 731 -3.76 -31.47 -3.86
C GLY A 731 -4.53 -30.85 -2.72
N PHE A 732 -5.83 -30.84 -2.94
CA PHE A 732 -6.83 -30.21 -2.10
C PHE A 732 -8.20 -30.74 -2.54
N SER A 733 -9.18 -30.69 -1.64
CA SER A 733 -10.58 -31.00 -1.96
C SER A 733 -11.42 -29.73 -1.98
N THR A 734 -12.15 -29.51 -3.07
CA THR A 734 -12.93 -28.28 -3.27
C THR A 734 -14.04 -28.43 -4.32
N SER A 735 -14.93 -27.43 -4.45
CA SER A 735 -16.03 -27.47 -5.42
C SER A 735 -15.56 -27.13 -6.84
N LYS A 736 -16.32 -27.57 -7.85
CA LYS A 736 -16.03 -27.30 -9.26
C LYS A 736 -15.91 -25.80 -9.58
N ASP A 737 -16.75 -24.96 -8.98
CA ASP A 737 -16.73 -23.50 -9.17
C ASP A 737 -15.42 -22.86 -8.67
N ILE A 738 -14.83 -23.41 -7.60
CA ILE A 738 -13.54 -22.95 -7.06
C ILE A 738 -12.41 -23.39 -8.00
N LEU A 739 -12.47 -24.60 -8.55
CA LEU A 739 -11.47 -25.12 -9.51
C LEU A 739 -11.44 -24.31 -10.82
N GLU A 740 -12.61 -23.90 -11.32
CA GLU A 740 -12.72 -23.08 -12.53
C GLU A 740 -11.98 -21.75 -12.37
N ASN A 741 -12.06 -21.13 -11.20
CA ASN A 741 -11.34 -19.89 -10.88
C ASN A 741 -9.85 -20.14 -10.56
N PHE A 742 -9.54 -21.22 -9.83
CA PHE A 742 -8.18 -21.59 -9.47
C PHE A 742 -7.32 -21.85 -10.71
N PHE A 743 -7.79 -22.71 -11.62
CA PHE A 743 -7.13 -23.00 -12.90
C PHE A 743 -7.46 -21.94 -13.96
N SER A 744 -7.15 -20.68 -13.65
CA SER A 744 -7.16 -19.58 -14.60
C SER A 744 -6.31 -19.89 -15.85
N GLU A 745 -6.57 -19.20 -16.96
CA GLU A 745 -5.79 -19.37 -18.20
C GLU A 745 -4.29 -19.15 -17.95
N ASP A 746 -3.93 -18.14 -17.14
CA ASP A 746 -2.54 -17.82 -16.83
C ASP A 746 -1.87 -18.88 -15.94
N LEU A 747 -2.55 -19.37 -14.89
CA LEU A 747 -1.97 -20.41 -14.03
C LEU A 747 -1.80 -21.71 -14.82
N THR A 748 -2.81 -22.08 -15.61
CA THR A 748 -2.78 -23.27 -16.47
C THR A 748 -1.63 -23.18 -17.48
N LYS A 749 -1.42 -22.02 -18.08
CA LYS A 749 -0.30 -21.76 -18.99
C LYS A 749 1.06 -21.89 -18.31
N ASN A 750 1.21 -21.35 -17.10
CA ASN A 750 2.46 -21.44 -16.33
C ASN A 750 2.77 -22.89 -15.91
N LEU A 751 1.76 -23.64 -15.45
CA LEU A 751 1.90 -25.07 -15.13
C LEU A 751 2.24 -25.89 -16.36
N LYS A 752 1.58 -25.64 -17.51
CA LYS A 752 1.91 -26.27 -18.79
C LYS A 752 3.35 -26.02 -19.19
N SER A 753 3.80 -24.77 -19.10
CA SER A 753 5.19 -24.39 -19.39
C SER A 753 6.18 -25.09 -18.45
N TYR A 754 5.86 -25.25 -17.17
CA TYR A 754 6.71 -25.98 -16.22
C TYR A 754 6.83 -27.46 -16.63
N ILE A 755 5.73 -28.11 -16.98
CA ILE A 755 5.71 -29.51 -17.44
C ILE A 755 6.52 -29.67 -18.74
N GLU A 756 6.35 -28.77 -19.71
CA GLU A 756 7.08 -28.79 -20.99
C GLU A 756 8.61 -28.61 -20.81
N ASN A 757 9.04 -28.01 -19.69
CA ASN A 757 10.45 -27.85 -19.32
C ASN A 757 10.98 -28.97 -18.42
N GLY A 758 10.22 -30.05 -18.25
CA GLY A 758 10.66 -31.23 -17.50
C GLY A 758 10.27 -31.28 -16.03
N GLY A 759 9.34 -30.41 -15.62
CA GLY A 759 8.80 -30.43 -14.28
C GLY A 759 7.88 -31.61 -13.99
N LEU A 760 7.85 -32.06 -12.74
CA LEU A 760 6.88 -33.01 -12.21
C LEU A 760 5.71 -32.28 -11.52
N VAL A 761 4.48 -32.55 -11.96
CA VAL A 761 3.25 -32.08 -11.29
C VAL A 761 2.54 -33.28 -10.64
N VAL A 762 2.33 -33.23 -9.33
CA VAL A 762 1.53 -34.21 -8.60
C VAL A 762 0.14 -33.64 -8.35
N LEU A 763 -0.89 -34.33 -8.80
CA LEU A 763 -2.30 -33.97 -8.67
C LEU A 763 -2.99 -34.91 -7.70
N SER A 764 -3.88 -34.38 -6.85
CA SER A 764 -4.66 -35.22 -5.95
C SER A 764 -6.06 -34.64 -5.68
N GLY A 765 -6.95 -35.44 -5.10
CA GLY A 765 -8.34 -35.06 -4.86
C GLY A 765 -9.00 -34.53 -6.14
N ASP A 766 -9.55 -33.32 -6.07
CA ASP A 766 -10.23 -32.67 -7.21
C ASP A 766 -9.25 -32.00 -8.21
N GLY A 767 -7.94 -32.16 -8.02
CA GLY A 767 -6.89 -31.67 -8.93
C GLY A 767 -6.89 -32.31 -10.33
N ASN A 768 -7.66 -33.39 -10.54
CA ASN A 768 -7.87 -34.00 -11.86
C ASN A 768 -8.46 -33.02 -12.88
N TYR A 769 -9.09 -31.94 -12.44
CA TYR A 769 -9.60 -30.88 -13.31
C TYR A 769 -8.50 -30.27 -14.22
N LEU A 770 -7.23 -30.22 -13.75
CA LEU A 770 -6.11 -29.78 -14.60
C LEU A 770 -5.92 -30.70 -15.82
N LEU A 771 -6.14 -32.00 -15.67
CA LEU A 771 -6.01 -32.98 -16.76
C LEU A 771 -7.03 -32.68 -17.88
N GLU A 772 -8.27 -32.32 -17.50
CA GLU A 772 -9.31 -31.91 -18.44
C GLU A 772 -8.92 -30.61 -19.15
N LYS A 773 -8.43 -29.60 -18.42
CA LYS A 773 -7.98 -28.31 -18.98
C LYS A 773 -6.80 -28.44 -19.94
N LEU A 774 -5.88 -29.37 -19.67
CA LEU A 774 -4.74 -29.68 -20.55
C LEU A 774 -5.14 -30.58 -21.72
N GLY A 775 -6.38 -31.07 -21.78
CA GLY A 775 -6.86 -32.00 -22.80
C GLY A 775 -6.21 -33.39 -22.71
N LEU A 776 -5.74 -33.78 -21.53
CA LEU A 776 -4.98 -35.02 -21.29
C LEU A 776 -5.85 -36.21 -20.90
N ALA A 777 -6.97 -36.01 -20.21
CA ALA A 777 -7.93 -37.07 -19.93
C ALA A 777 -9.21 -36.51 -19.33
N ARG A 778 -10.33 -37.19 -19.57
CA ARG A 778 -11.52 -37.13 -18.73
C ARG A 778 -11.61 -38.42 -17.92
N LEU A 779 -11.80 -38.31 -16.61
CA LEU A 779 -11.90 -39.47 -15.71
C LEU A 779 -13.36 -39.80 -15.43
N GLU A 780 -13.79 -41.00 -15.83
CA GLU A 780 -15.13 -41.52 -15.56
C GLU A 780 -15.09 -42.56 -14.45
N LYS A 781 -16.00 -42.48 -13.48
CA LYS A 781 -16.09 -43.48 -12.41
C LYS A 781 -16.69 -44.79 -12.96
N VAL A 782 -16.01 -45.90 -12.73
CA VAL A 782 -16.44 -47.25 -13.11
C VAL A 782 -16.51 -48.12 -11.87
N LYS A 783 -17.45 -49.06 -11.85
CA LYS A 783 -17.67 -49.98 -10.74
C LYS A 783 -17.18 -51.37 -11.12
N TYR A 784 -16.27 -51.92 -10.31
CA TYR A 784 -15.72 -53.25 -10.46
C TYR A 784 -16.42 -54.20 -9.51
N LEU A 785 -16.93 -55.30 -10.05
CA LEU A 785 -17.71 -56.28 -9.31
C LEU A 785 -16.83 -57.04 -8.30
N PRO A 786 -17.43 -57.66 -7.26
CA PRO A 786 -16.72 -58.66 -6.47
C PRO A 786 -16.12 -59.73 -7.39
N GLU A 787 -15.05 -60.37 -6.94
CA GLU A 787 -14.32 -61.40 -7.67
C GLU A 787 -13.50 -60.86 -8.88
N THR A 788 -13.38 -59.53 -9.05
CA THR A 788 -12.46 -58.94 -10.05
C THR A 788 -11.01 -59.32 -9.71
N TYR A 789 -10.29 -59.91 -10.68
CA TYR A 789 -8.87 -60.21 -10.53
C TYR A 789 -8.05 -58.91 -10.64
N CYS A 790 -7.37 -58.60 -9.56
CA CYS A 790 -6.42 -57.51 -9.41
C CYS A 790 -5.02 -58.12 -9.26
N VAL A 791 -3.98 -57.57 -9.87
CA VAL A 791 -2.61 -58.08 -9.67
C VAL A 791 -2.10 -57.66 -8.26
N PRO A 792 -1.72 -58.56 -7.32
CA PRO A 792 -1.27 -58.27 -5.98
C PRO A 792 0.14 -57.73 -5.96
N LEU A 793 0.31 -56.78 -5.05
CA LEU A 793 1.59 -56.39 -4.50
C LEU A 793 2.09 -57.53 -3.60
N LYS A 794 3.01 -58.37 -4.10
CA LYS A 794 3.85 -59.22 -3.25
C LYS A 794 5.28 -59.22 -3.78
N LEU A 795 6.02 -58.21 -3.32
CA LEU A 795 7.46 -57.97 -3.45
C LEU A 795 8.28 -59.25 -3.59
N LEU A 796 8.79 -59.52 -4.79
CA LEU A 796 9.84 -60.50 -5.02
C LEU A 796 10.89 -60.03 -6.07
N TYR A 797 11.98 -59.46 -5.54
CA TYR A 797 13.41 -59.55 -5.93
C TYR A 797 14.11 -58.38 -6.66
N GLY A 798 14.77 -57.57 -5.84
CA GLY A 798 15.95 -56.76 -6.14
C GLY A 798 15.79 -55.27 -5.83
N PRO A 799 16.85 -54.51 -5.55
CA PRO A 799 16.74 -53.08 -5.20
C PRO A 799 16.11 -52.15 -6.28
N GLU A 800 15.61 -52.68 -7.40
CA GLU A 800 14.73 -52.03 -8.41
C GLU A 800 13.21 -52.23 -8.13
N ASP A 801 12.85 -52.88 -7.00
CA ASP A 801 11.56 -53.54 -6.68
C ASP A 801 10.31 -52.69 -6.41
N LEU A 802 10.32 -51.36 -6.54
CA LEU A 802 9.06 -50.61 -6.34
C LEU A 802 8.14 -50.71 -7.58
N PHE A 803 8.68 -51.15 -8.73
CA PHE A 803 7.98 -51.10 -10.02
C PHE A 803 7.88 -52.43 -10.79
N SER A 804 8.39 -53.53 -10.22
CA SER A 804 8.21 -54.88 -10.79
C SER A 804 6.78 -55.42 -10.65
N ASP A 805 6.02 -54.89 -9.68
CA ASP A 805 4.76 -55.49 -9.21
C ASP A 805 3.57 -54.51 -9.22
N PHE A 806 3.40 -53.69 -10.27
CA PHE A 806 2.16 -52.89 -10.35
C PHE A 806 0.94 -53.71 -10.69
N ALA A 807 -0.12 -53.37 -9.96
CA ALA A 807 -1.42 -53.90 -10.23
C ALA A 807 -2.06 -53.25 -11.46
N PHE A 808 -2.39 -54.05 -12.48
CA PHE A 808 -3.31 -53.63 -13.54
C PHE A 808 -4.65 -54.34 -13.36
N PRO A 809 -5.79 -53.66 -13.55
CA PRO A 809 -7.08 -54.32 -13.54
C PRO A 809 -7.23 -55.16 -14.82
N ALA A 810 -7.48 -56.46 -14.66
CA ALA A 810 -7.88 -57.35 -15.73
C ALA A 810 -9.39 -57.66 -15.58
N ASN A 811 -10.12 -57.72 -16.69
CA ASN A 811 -11.53 -58.14 -16.68
C ASN A 811 -11.61 -59.65 -16.36
N GLU A 812 -12.57 -60.09 -15.54
CA GLU A 812 -12.79 -61.50 -15.15
C GLU A 812 -12.82 -62.46 -16.36
N SER A 813 -13.31 -61.98 -17.50
CA SER A 813 -13.47 -62.76 -18.73
C SER A 813 -12.16 -62.99 -19.50
N LEU A 814 -11.04 -62.37 -19.09
CA LEU A 814 -9.75 -62.37 -19.80
C LEU A 814 -8.66 -63.24 -19.16
N VAL A 815 -8.88 -63.74 -17.94
CA VAL A 815 -7.83 -64.35 -17.10
C VAL A 815 -7.73 -65.88 -17.27
N GLN A 816 -8.51 -66.49 -18.16
CA GLN A 816 -8.69 -67.95 -18.20
C GLN A 816 -7.47 -68.77 -18.65
N TYR A 817 -6.40 -68.17 -19.19
CA TYR A 817 -5.31 -68.92 -19.84
C TYR A 817 -3.89 -68.40 -19.55
N ALA A 818 -3.48 -68.30 -18.28
CA ALA A 818 -2.07 -68.03 -17.92
C ALA A 818 -1.49 -69.14 -16.99
N PRO A 819 -0.17 -69.39 -17.02
CA PRO A 819 0.47 -70.62 -16.56
C PRO A 819 0.39 -70.83 -15.05
N GLU A 820 0.87 -71.98 -14.58
CA GLU A 820 0.91 -72.49 -13.19
C GLU A 820 1.51 -71.56 -12.11
N THR A 821 1.79 -70.29 -12.41
CA THR A 821 2.19 -69.24 -11.47
C THR A 821 1.02 -68.26 -11.23
N MET A 822 -0.04 -68.72 -10.55
CA MET A 822 -1.18 -67.91 -10.10
C MET A 822 -0.86 -66.95 -8.92
N ASP A 823 0.39 -66.90 -8.45
CA ASP A 823 0.78 -66.11 -7.27
C ASP A 823 0.72 -64.58 -7.48
N PHE A 824 0.49 -64.12 -8.73
CA PHE A 824 0.46 -62.72 -9.14
C PHE A 824 -0.94 -62.18 -9.44
N PHE A 825 -2.03 -62.80 -8.95
CA PHE A 825 -3.40 -62.23 -8.99
C PHE A 825 -4.13 -62.44 -7.65
N TRP A 826 -4.87 -61.44 -7.19
CA TRP A 826 -5.74 -61.44 -6.00
C TRP A 826 -7.13 -61.06 -6.46
N LYS A 827 -8.12 -61.75 -5.90
CA LYS A 827 -9.50 -61.59 -6.31
C LYS A 827 -10.20 -60.64 -5.33
N SER A 828 -10.86 -59.60 -5.84
CA SER A 828 -11.49 -58.61 -4.98
C SER A 828 -12.67 -59.21 -4.22
N GLU A 829 -12.58 -59.40 -2.91
CA GLU A 829 -13.68 -59.98 -2.12
C GLU A 829 -14.98 -59.15 -2.15
N LYS A 830 -14.90 -57.86 -2.51
CA LYS A 830 -16.01 -56.92 -2.55
C LYS A 830 -15.94 -56.04 -3.79
N GLU A 831 -17.11 -55.51 -4.16
CA GLU A 831 -17.26 -54.50 -5.21
C GLU A 831 -16.48 -53.22 -4.85
N PHE A 832 -15.78 -52.61 -5.82
CA PHE A 832 -15.05 -51.36 -5.61
C PHE A 832 -15.25 -50.37 -6.77
N ASN A 833 -15.08 -49.08 -6.50
CA ASN A 833 -15.15 -48.04 -7.53
C ASN A 833 -13.72 -47.67 -7.98
N GLY A 834 -13.49 -47.55 -9.29
CA GLY A 834 -12.29 -46.96 -9.87
C GLY A 834 -12.62 -45.91 -10.91
N PHE A 835 -11.63 -45.51 -11.69
CA PHE A 835 -11.79 -44.55 -12.79
C PHE A 835 -11.31 -45.16 -14.11
N THR A 836 -11.96 -44.83 -15.22
CA THR A 836 -11.48 -45.09 -16.58
C THR A 836 -11.21 -43.79 -17.29
N ILE A 837 -10.33 -43.83 -18.31
CA ILE A 837 -10.06 -42.69 -19.19
C ILE A 837 -10.99 -42.80 -20.39
N SER A 838 -11.77 -41.75 -20.65
CA SER A 838 -12.62 -41.64 -21.83
C SER A 838 -12.19 -40.45 -22.71
N ASP A 839 -12.51 -40.53 -24.01
CA ASP A 839 -12.37 -39.44 -25.00
C ASP A 839 -10.94 -38.85 -25.17
N TYR A 840 -9.90 -39.69 -25.16
CA TYR A 840 -8.51 -39.25 -25.34
C TYR A 840 -8.10 -39.02 -26.80
N LEU A 841 -7.54 -37.83 -27.10
CA LEU A 841 -7.07 -37.42 -28.44
C LEU A 841 -5.52 -37.31 -28.56
N GLY A 842 -4.78 -37.44 -27.46
CA GLY A 842 -3.32 -37.25 -27.43
C GLY A 842 -2.49 -38.51 -27.71
N ASN A 843 -1.16 -38.40 -27.58
CA ASN A 843 -0.20 -39.50 -27.78
C ASN A 843 0.42 -40.07 -26.49
N SER A 844 0.25 -39.40 -25.35
CA SER A 844 0.84 -39.75 -24.06
C SER A 844 -0.26 -40.22 -23.09
N LEU A 845 -0.62 -41.50 -23.17
CA LEU A 845 -1.58 -42.10 -22.23
C LEU A 845 -0.90 -42.37 -20.89
N PRO A 846 -1.59 -42.16 -19.76
CA PRO A 846 -1.00 -42.41 -18.47
C PRO A 846 -0.80 -43.91 -18.25
N ILE A 847 0.13 -44.24 -17.38
CA ILE A 847 0.24 -45.57 -16.79
C ILE A 847 -0.79 -45.64 -15.66
N TYR A 848 -1.62 -46.69 -15.68
CA TYR A 848 -2.68 -46.91 -14.70
C TYR A 848 -2.18 -47.79 -13.56
N PHE A 849 -2.27 -47.32 -12.33
CA PHE A 849 -1.88 -48.06 -11.13
C PHE A 849 -3.08 -48.29 -10.23
N VAL A 850 -3.19 -49.44 -9.59
CA VAL A 850 -4.27 -49.75 -8.64
C VAL A 850 -3.68 -50.12 -7.29
N GLU A 851 -3.84 -49.27 -6.27
CA GLU A 851 -3.31 -49.55 -4.93
C GLU A 851 -4.44 -49.72 -3.91
N GLY A 852 -4.34 -50.74 -3.05
CA GLY A 852 -5.22 -50.94 -1.90
C GLY A 852 -4.62 -50.33 -0.62
N LEU A 853 -5.32 -49.39 0.01
CA LEU A 853 -4.84 -48.73 1.24
C LEU A 853 -5.52 -49.27 2.51
N TYR A 854 -4.71 -49.58 3.53
CA TYR A 854 -5.20 -49.79 4.89
C TYR A 854 -5.46 -48.44 5.59
N ILE A 855 -6.69 -48.21 6.01
CA ILE A 855 -7.09 -46.99 6.74
C ILE A 855 -7.64 -47.39 8.11
N ASN A 856 -7.05 -46.84 9.18
CA ASN A 856 -7.53 -46.95 10.57
C ASN A 856 -7.72 -48.36 11.14
N GLY A 857 -6.86 -49.32 10.77
CA GLY A 857 -6.85 -50.66 11.40
C GLY A 857 -7.99 -51.60 10.99
N GLU A 858 -8.88 -51.17 10.08
CA GLU A 858 -9.90 -52.00 9.44
C GLU A 858 -9.53 -52.27 7.97
N ASN A 859 -9.83 -53.47 7.47
CA ASN A 859 -9.64 -53.85 6.06
C ASN A 859 -10.63 -53.10 5.16
N HIS A 860 -10.37 -51.83 4.85
CA HIS A 860 -11.09 -51.12 3.79
C HIS A 860 -10.29 -51.22 2.50
N TYR A 861 -10.64 -52.18 1.62
CA TYR A 861 -10.12 -52.21 0.26
C TYR A 861 -10.75 -51.07 -0.54
N ARG A 862 -10.22 -49.85 -0.41
CA ARG A 862 -10.45 -48.80 -1.40
C ARG A 862 -9.28 -48.81 -2.36
N THR A 863 -9.55 -49.20 -3.59
CA THR A 863 -8.61 -49.18 -4.69
C THR A 863 -8.63 -47.81 -5.34
N TYR A 864 -7.50 -47.11 -5.25
CA TYR A 864 -7.37 -45.77 -5.82
C TYR A 864 -6.56 -45.86 -7.10
N PRO A 865 -7.09 -45.39 -8.25
CA PRO A 865 -6.31 -45.36 -9.45
C PRO A 865 -5.30 -44.21 -9.36
N LEU A 866 -4.02 -44.56 -9.48
CA LEU A 866 -2.97 -43.59 -9.71
C LEU A 866 -2.71 -43.55 -11.21
N LEU A 867 -2.45 -42.38 -11.75
CA LEU A 867 -2.24 -42.18 -13.19
C LEU A 867 -0.96 -41.38 -13.40
N LEU A 868 0.01 -41.94 -14.13
CA LEU A 868 1.26 -41.25 -14.46
C LEU A 868 1.34 -40.95 -15.95
N TRP A 869 1.19 -39.69 -16.34
CA TRP A 869 1.52 -39.22 -17.68
C TRP A 869 3.02 -38.95 -17.77
N LYS A 870 3.72 -39.70 -18.62
CA LYS A 870 5.06 -39.34 -19.08
C LYS A 870 4.95 -38.60 -20.41
N LEU A 871 5.17 -37.29 -20.36
CA LEU A 871 5.22 -36.44 -21.55
C LEU A 871 6.66 -36.39 -22.08
N GLU A 872 6.89 -35.72 -23.22
CA GLU A 872 8.23 -35.73 -23.87
C GLU A 872 9.37 -35.24 -22.98
N ARG A 873 9.09 -34.31 -22.06
CA ARG A 873 10.08 -33.73 -21.15
C ARG A 873 9.71 -33.83 -19.69
N GLY A 874 8.43 -33.67 -19.33
CA GLY A 874 7.95 -33.66 -17.95
C GLY A 874 6.87 -34.69 -17.67
N GLU A 875 6.38 -34.68 -16.43
CA GLU A 875 5.53 -35.76 -15.91
C GLU A 875 4.37 -35.21 -15.09
N ILE A 876 3.22 -35.88 -15.15
CA ILE A 876 2.06 -35.59 -14.29
C ILE A 876 1.66 -36.88 -13.57
N LEU A 877 1.68 -36.87 -12.24
CA LEU A 877 1.22 -37.97 -11.41
C LEU A 877 -0.10 -37.59 -10.72
N TYR A 878 -1.21 -38.22 -11.07
CA TYR A 878 -2.45 -38.11 -10.32
C TYR A 878 -2.56 -39.26 -9.31
N ILE A 879 -2.66 -38.93 -8.03
CA ILE A 879 -2.80 -39.91 -6.93
C ILE A 879 -4.22 -39.99 -6.37
N GLY A 880 -5.16 -39.21 -6.92
CA GLY A 880 -6.56 -39.20 -6.51
C GLY A 880 -6.76 -39.02 -5.01
N GLU A 881 -7.63 -39.84 -4.43
CA GLU A 881 -8.04 -39.79 -3.02
C GLU A 881 -7.04 -40.46 -2.06
N VAL A 882 -5.94 -41.05 -2.55
CA VAL A 882 -4.82 -41.51 -1.70
C VAL A 882 -4.35 -40.37 -0.80
N TRP A 883 -4.38 -39.15 -1.32
CA TRP A 883 -4.15 -37.94 -0.55
C TRP A 883 -5.11 -36.85 -1.01
N ASN A 884 -6.20 -36.59 -0.30
CA ASN A 884 -7.19 -35.58 -0.70
C ASN A 884 -7.15 -34.29 0.14
N GLY A 885 -6.13 -34.15 1.00
CA GLY A 885 -5.96 -33.00 1.88
C GLY A 885 -6.85 -32.98 3.13
N VAL A 886 -7.80 -33.93 3.29
CA VAL A 886 -8.78 -33.92 4.40
C VAL A 886 -8.86 -35.25 5.16
N THR A 887 -8.90 -36.37 4.45
CA THR A 887 -9.28 -37.68 5.01
C THR A 887 -8.17 -38.73 4.99
N SER A 888 -7.05 -38.43 4.33
CA SER A 888 -6.01 -39.43 4.00
C SER A 888 -4.66 -39.09 4.67
N SER A 889 -4.62 -39.19 6.00
CA SER A 889 -3.43 -38.99 6.83
C SER A 889 -2.86 -40.31 7.40
N SER A 890 -3.26 -41.46 6.86
CA SER A 890 -2.72 -42.74 7.30
C SER A 890 -1.23 -42.86 6.95
N GLU A 891 -0.46 -43.46 7.85
CA GLU A 891 0.99 -43.64 7.66
C GLU A 891 1.32 -44.41 6.36
N SER A 892 0.44 -45.33 5.96
CA SER A 892 0.55 -46.08 4.71
C SER A 892 0.39 -45.19 3.47
N ALA A 893 -0.57 -44.26 3.47
CA ALA A 893 -0.79 -43.33 2.36
C ALA A 893 0.39 -42.36 2.21
N ILE A 894 0.90 -41.84 3.34
CA ILE A 894 2.07 -40.95 3.38
C ILE A 894 3.31 -41.64 2.78
N LYS A 895 3.62 -42.87 3.21
CA LYS A 895 4.74 -43.66 2.67
C LYS A 895 4.58 -44.00 1.18
N LEU A 896 3.35 -44.20 0.72
CA LEU A 896 3.07 -44.46 -0.69
C LEU A 896 3.37 -43.23 -1.55
N VAL A 897 2.88 -42.04 -1.15
CA VAL A 897 3.15 -40.78 -1.87
C VAL A 897 4.65 -40.49 -1.91
N GLU A 898 5.35 -40.65 -0.77
CA GLU A 898 6.80 -40.54 -0.67
C GLU A 898 7.51 -41.41 -1.71
N ARG A 899 7.22 -42.71 -1.70
CA ARG A 899 7.88 -43.70 -2.57
C ARG A 899 7.63 -43.43 -4.05
N LEU A 900 6.39 -43.12 -4.41
CA LEU A 900 6.01 -42.84 -5.79
C LEU A 900 6.74 -41.62 -6.33
N VAL A 901 6.68 -40.50 -5.60
CA VAL A 901 7.33 -39.27 -6.04
C VAL A 901 8.85 -39.42 -6.06
N ASN A 902 9.44 -40.07 -5.04
CA ASN A 902 10.88 -40.29 -4.99
C ASN A 902 11.39 -41.13 -6.18
N VAL A 903 10.66 -42.15 -6.59
CA VAL A 903 11.13 -42.97 -7.73
C VAL A 903 10.95 -42.23 -9.04
N ILE A 904 9.87 -41.47 -9.21
CA ILE A 904 9.69 -40.66 -10.42
C ILE A 904 10.85 -39.65 -10.56
N ILE A 905 11.16 -38.89 -9.49
CA ILE A 905 12.23 -37.87 -9.55
C ILE A 905 13.66 -38.44 -9.64
N THR A 906 13.87 -39.72 -9.30
CA THR A 906 15.19 -40.38 -9.38
C THR A 906 15.34 -41.29 -10.59
N SER A 907 14.25 -41.58 -11.30
CA SER A 907 14.26 -42.49 -12.44
C SER A 907 14.84 -41.86 -13.71
N GLU A 908 15.73 -42.57 -14.39
CA GLU A 908 16.17 -42.21 -15.74
C GLU A 908 15.19 -42.76 -16.77
N SER A 909 14.90 -41.99 -17.83
CA SER A 909 14.03 -42.44 -18.92
C SER A 909 14.66 -43.61 -19.70
N ARG A 910 14.05 -44.80 -19.62
CA ARG A 910 14.46 -45.99 -20.39
C ARG A 910 13.68 -46.07 -21.71
N ILE A 911 14.37 -46.36 -22.82
CA ILE A 911 13.73 -46.65 -24.11
C ILE A 911 13.12 -48.06 -24.03
N VAL A 912 11.79 -48.14 -24.09
CA VAL A 912 11.06 -49.43 -24.15
C VAL A 912 10.72 -49.72 -25.61
N LYS A 913 11.13 -50.89 -26.09
CA LYS A 913 10.89 -51.32 -27.48
C LYS A 913 9.39 -51.55 -27.74
N GLU A 914 8.92 -51.07 -28.89
CA GLU A 914 7.53 -51.21 -29.34
C GLU A 914 7.17 -52.68 -29.64
N PRO A 915 5.93 -53.12 -29.31
CA PRO A 915 5.42 -54.42 -29.73
C PRO A 915 5.24 -54.50 -31.24
N SER A 916 5.47 -55.69 -31.79
CA SER A 916 5.08 -56.02 -33.16
C SER A 916 3.94 -57.04 -33.11
N VAL A 917 2.73 -56.58 -33.40
CA VAL A 917 1.54 -57.44 -33.49
C VAL A 917 1.52 -58.09 -34.87
N GLU A 918 1.37 -59.40 -34.92
CA GLU A 918 1.33 -60.20 -36.14
C GLU A 918 -0.09 -60.29 -36.70
N SER A 919 -1.06 -60.68 -35.87
CA SER A 919 -2.46 -60.79 -36.27
C SER A 919 -3.40 -60.57 -35.09
N ALA A 920 -4.66 -60.24 -35.38
CA ALA A 920 -5.76 -60.26 -34.42
C ALA A 920 -6.93 -60.99 -35.09
N VAL A 921 -7.36 -62.13 -34.55
CA VAL A 921 -8.26 -63.08 -35.21
C VAL A 921 -9.44 -63.42 -34.32
N LEU A 922 -10.65 -63.31 -34.84
CA LEU A 922 -11.86 -63.78 -34.16
C LEU A 922 -11.94 -65.30 -34.20
N ARG A 923 -11.85 -65.96 -33.04
CA ARG A 923 -12.03 -67.40 -32.83
C ARG A 923 -13.22 -67.63 -31.92
N GLY A 924 -14.38 -67.97 -32.49
CA GLY A 924 -15.60 -68.15 -31.70
C GLY A 924 -16.06 -66.83 -31.06
N ASP A 925 -16.09 -66.78 -29.73
CA ASP A 925 -16.47 -65.61 -28.93
C ASP A 925 -15.27 -64.78 -28.44
N VAL A 926 -14.03 -65.14 -28.80
CA VAL A 926 -12.79 -64.43 -28.43
C VAL A 926 -12.02 -63.92 -29.65
N ILE A 927 -11.22 -62.88 -29.48
CA ILE A 927 -10.25 -62.36 -30.44
C ILE A 927 -8.85 -62.75 -29.93
N SER A 928 -8.17 -63.66 -30.62
CA SER A 928 -6.77 -64.01 -30.35
C SER A 928 -5.84 -62.99 -31.02
N ILE A 929 -4.88 -62.46 -30.26
CA ILE A 929 -3.90 -61.48 -30.69
C ILE A 929 -2.53 -62.13 -30.65
N ASN A 930 -1.88 -62.25 -31.81
CA ASN A 930 -0.60 -62.91 -31.97
C ASN A 930 0.53 -61.88 -32.10
N LEU A 931 1.66 -62.12 -31.45
CA LEU A 931 2.87 -61.28 -31.57
C LEU A 931 3.84 -61.85 -32.60
N LYS A 932 4.44 -60.99 -33.43
CA LYS A 932 5.43 -61.39 -34.45
C LYS A 932 6.73 -61.93 -33.83
N LYS A 933 7.05 -61.47 -32.62
CA LYS A 933 8.16 -61.97 -31.82
C LYS A 933 7.64 -62.20 -30.40
N PRO A 934 7.50 -63.46 -29.95
CA PRO A 934 7.11 -63.79 -28.59
C PRO A 934 8.06 -63.12 -27.59
N THR A 935 7.51 -62.40 -26.62
CA THR A 935 8.31 -61.67 -25.64
C THR A 935 7.55 -61.64 -24.32
N LYS A 936 8.06 -62.39 -23.33
CA LYS A 936 7.50 -62.52 -21.96
C LYS A 936 7.44 -61.17 -21.23
N LYS A 937 6.42 -60.35 -21.48
CA LYS A 937 6.25 -58.99 -20.93
C LYS A 937 4.77 -58.63 -20.74
N PHE A 938 4.53 -57.57 -19.97
CA PHE A 938 3.21 -56.95 -19.87
C PHE A 938 2.95 -56.01 -21.04
N TYR A 939 1.72 -56.07 -21.56
CA TYR A 939 1.23 -55.23 -22.63
C TYR A 939 -0.11 -54.63 -22.25
N GLU A 940 -0.30 -53.35 -22.56
CA GLU A 940 -1.63 -52.79 -22.61
C GLU A 940 -2.21 -52.93 -24.01
N LEU A 941 -3.47 -53.32 -24.06
CA LEU A 941 -4.27 -53.49 -25.25
C LEU A 941 -5.26 -52.34 -25.40
N TRP A 942 -5.28 -51.74 -26.58
CA TRP A 942 -6.08 -50.56 -26.90
C TRP A 942 -6.83 -50.75 -28.22
N ALA A 943 -8.08 -50.28 -28.26
CA ALA A 943 -8.87 -50.15 -29.48
C ALA A 943 -8.66 -48.75 -30.08
N LEU A 944 -8.47 -48.69 -31.40
CA LEU A 944 -8.58 -47.49 -32.22
C LEU A 944 -9.89 -47.56 -32.99
N THR A 945 -10.83 -46.68 -32.64
CA THR A 945 -12.14 -46.56 -33.29
C THR A 945 -12.05 -45.79 -34.62
N GLU A 946 -13.08 -45.89 -35.47
CA GLU A 946 -13.09 -45.24 -36.80
C GLU A 946 -12.99 -43.71 -36.73
N ASP A 947 -13.48 -43.10 -35.65
CA ASP A 947 -13.37 -41.66 -35.37
C ASP A 947 -11.98 -41.24 -34.85
N GLY A 948 -11.01 -42.17 -34.82
CA GLY A 948 -9.63 -41.93 -34.42
C GLY A 948 -9.40 -41.91 -32.91
N LYS A 949 -10.43 -42.21 -32.10
CA LYS A 949 -10.30 -42.26 -30.64
C LYS A 949 -9.63 -43.56 -30.19
N ARG A 950 -8.92 -43.47 -29.07
CA ARG A 950 -8.25 -44.61 -28.43
C ARG A 950 -8.98 -45.00 -27.16
N LYS A 951 -9.29 -46.29 -26.98
CA LYS A 951 -9.97 -46.84 -25.80
C LYS A 951 -9.16 -47.97 -25.19
N TYR A 952 -8.90 -47.90 -23.88
CA TYR A 952 -8.25 -48.98 -23.15
C TYR A 952 -9.17 -50.20 -23.10
N ILE A 953 -8.61 -51.39 -23.34
CA ILE A 953 -9.34 -52.66 -23.24
C ILE A 953 -8.87 -53.42 -22.00
N SER A 954 -7.57 -53.72 -21.91
CA SER A 954 -7.00 -54.57 -20.87
C SER A 954 -5.48 -54.45 -20.80
N THR A 955 -4.90 -54.92 -19.72
CA THR A 955 -3.46 -55.19 -19.60
C THR A 955 -3.26 -56.68 -19.40
N SER A 956 -2.36 -57.27 -20.16
CA SER A 956 -2.14 -58.72 -20.19
C SER A 956 -0.65 -59.02 -20.28
N PHE A 957 -0.21 -60.05 -19.56
CA PHE A 957 1.11 -60.64 -19.76
C PHE A 957 1.04 -61.55 -20.98
N ILE A 958 1.76 -61.21 -22.04
CA ILE A 958 1.69 -61.94 -23.31
C ILE A 958 3.00 -62.66 -23.51
N GLU A 959 2.97 -63.99 -23.57
CA GLU A 959 4.14 -64.79 -23.94
C GLU A 959 4.23 -64.95 -25.47
N LYS A 960 3.15 -65.43 -26.11
CA LYS A 960 3.06 -65.69 -27.55
C LYS A 960 1.79 -65.08 -28.17
N GLU A 961 0.64 -65.41 -27.59
CA GLU A 961 -0.67 -64.87 -27.96
C GLU A 961 -1.47 -64.51 -26.71
N THR A 962 -2.53 -63.72 -26.87
CA THR A 962 -3.50 -63.44 -25.81
C THR A 962 -4.90 -63.37 -26.40
N GLU A 963 -5.91 -63.77 -25.64
CA GLU A 963 -7.30 -63.80 -26.09
C GLU A 963 -8.13 -62.76 -25.36
N ILE A 964 -8.99 -62.05 -26.09
CA ILE A 964 -9.96 -61.13 -25.50
C ILE A 964 -11.40 -61.45 -25.89
N PRO A 965 -12.41 -61.30 -25.01
CA PRO A 965 -13.81 -61.46 -25.41
C PRO A 965 -14.17 -60.52 -26.55
N SER A 966 -14.83 -61.04 -27.58
CA SER A 966 -15.31 -60.23 -28.70
C SER A 966 -16.40 -59.21 -28.29
N SER A 967 -17.01 -59.36 -27.10
CA SER A 967 -18.01 -58.43 -26.56
C SER A 967 -17.43 -57.10 -26.07
N VAL A 968 -16.12 -57.01 -25.79
CA VAL A 968 -15.50 -55.79 -25.25
C VAL A 968 -15.05 -54.80 -26.33
N VAL A 969 -15.04 -55.23 -27.60
CA VAL A 969 -14.50 -54.47 -28.74
C VAL A 969 -15.37 -54.66 -29.98
N GLU A 970 -15.70 -53.58 -30.68
CA GLU A 970 -16.42 -53.65 -31.96
C GLU A 970 -15.49 -54.18 -33.07
N LEU A 971 -15.97 -55.11 -33.91
CA LEU A 971 -15.17 -55.82 -34.91
C LEU A 971 -14.57 -54.92 -36.02
N ASN A 972 -15.09 -53.71 -36.21
CA ASN A 972 -14.55 -52.73 -37.17
C ASN A 972 -13.38 -51.89 -36.60
N THR A 973 -13.07 -52.02 -35.31
CA THR A 973 -11.95 -51.30 -34.69
C THR A 973 -10.60 -51.95 -35.00
N LYS A 974 -9.52 -51.18 -34.84
CA LYS A 974 -8.16 -51.71 -34.91
C LYS A 974 -7.59 -51.88 -33.51
N LEU A 975 -6.82 -52.92 -33.29
CA LEU A 975 -6.13 -53.18 -32.03
C LEU A 975 -4.70 -52.67 -32.07
N MET A 976 -4.25 -52.10 -30.96
CA MET A 976 -2.88 -51.63 -30.74
C MET A 976 -2.39 -52.14 -29.40
N LEU A 977 -1.09 -52.43 -29.31
CA LEU A 977 -0.45 -52.83 -28.07
C LEU A 977 0.61 -51.78 -27.69
N ARG A 978 0.88 -51.60 -26.39
CA ARG A 978 2.14 -50.99 -25.92
C ARG A 978 2.75 -51.84 -24.82
N THR A 979 4.08 -51.95 -24.83
CA THR A 979 4.82 -52.72 -23.82
C THR A 979 5.02 -51.88 -22.56
N LEU A 980 4.88 -52.51 -21.40
CA LEU A 980 5.15 -51.93 -20.10
C LEU A 980 6.46 -52.47 -19.51
N SER A 981 7.22 -51.61 -18.83
CA SER A 981 8.44 -51.97 -18.11
C SER A 981 8.66 -50.99 -16.94
N GLY A 982 8.16 -51.36 -15.76
CA GLY A 982 8.11 -50.46 -14.60
C GLY A 982 7.26 -49.21 -14.88
N ILE A 983 7.78 -48.01 -14.59
CA ILE A 983 7.19 -46.72 -15.00
C ILE A 983 7.42 -46.36 -16.48
N HIS A 984 8.12 -47.18 -17.25
CA HIS A 984 8.38 -46.88 -18.66
C HIS A 984 7.44 -47.68 -19.55
N HIS A 985 7.07 -47.10 -20.70
CA HIS A 985 6.24 -47.74 -21.69
C HIS A 985 6.77 -47.46 -23.10
N SER A 986 6.47 -48.34 -24.04
CA SER A 986 6.77 -48.12 -25.46
C SER A 986 5.73 -47.21 -26.10
N ARG A 987 5.97 -46.77 -27.34
CA ARG A 987 4.88 -46.30 -28.20
C ARG A 987 3.92 -47.45 -28.54
N PHE A 988 2.77 -47.11 -29.10
CA PHE A 988 1.84 -48.10 -29.65
C PHE A 988 2.45 -48.85 -30.83
N SER A 989 2.11 -50.13 -30.95
CA SER A 989 2.29 -50.88 -32.18
C SER A 989 1.47 -50.25 -33.31
N GLU A 990 1.82 -50.61 -34.54
CA GLU A 990 0.96 -50.35 -35.69
C GLU A 990 -0.46 -50.94 -35.45
N PRO A 991 -1.54 -50.21 -35.78
CA PRO A 991 -2.90 -50.69 -35.56
C PRO A 991 -3.24 -51.88 -36.47
N VAL A 992 -3.63 -53.01 -35.88
CA VAL A 992 -3.99 -54.25 -36.58
C VAL A 992 -5.50 -54.41 -36.64
N LYS A 993 -6.05 -54.75 -37.81
CA LYS A 993 -7.49 -55.03 -37.96
C LYS A 993 -7.84 -56.40 -37.40
N ILE A 994 -9.00 -56.50 -36.76
CA ILE A 994 -9.57 -57.80 -36.37
C ILE A 994 -9.99 -58.54 -37.63
N THR A 995 -9.41 -59.72 -37.85
CA THR A 995 -9.69 -60.59 -38.99
C THR A 995 -10.71 -61.64 -38.57
N VAL A 996 -11.76 -61.81 -39.37
CA VAL A 996 -12.71 -62.91 -39.21
C VAL A 996 -12.27 -64.00 -40.18
N PRO A 997 -11.75 -65.15 -39.70
CA PRO A 997 -11.17 -66.17 -40.57
C PRO A 997 -12.25 -66.76 -41.47
N GLN A 998 -11.97 -66.79 -42.77
CA GLN A 998 -12.78 -67.47 -43.77
C GLN A 998 -11.90 -68.53 -44.45
N PRO A 999 -12.26 -69.82 -44.39
CA PRO A 999 -11.45 -70.86 -45.01
C PRO A 999 -11.39 -70.64 -46.52
N VAL A 1000 -10.19 -70.78 -47.07
CA VAL A 1000 -9.96 -70.78 -48.52
C VAL A 1000 -9.38 -72.12 -48.95
N TYR A 1001 -9.63 -72.49 -50.19
CA TYR A 1001 -9.19 -73.76 -50.77
C TYR A 1001 -8.39 -73.51 -52.03
N TYR A 1002 -7.30 -74.24 -52.22
CA TYR A 1002 -6.38 -74.01 -53.33
C TYR A 1002 -6.53 -75.08 -54.41
N GLU A 1003 -6.39 -74.68 -55.67
CA GLU A 1003 -6.14 -75.59 -56.78
C GLU A 1003 -4.89 -75.15 -57.52
N VAL A 1004 -3.97 -76.09 -57.73
CA VAL A 1004 -2.73 -75.86 -58.44
C VAL A 1004 -2.74 -76.73 -59.69
N SER A 1005 -2.78 -76.07 -60.85
CA SER A 1005 -2.80 -76.71 -62.17
C SER A 1005 -1.71 -76.08 -63.04
N ASP A 1006 -0.74 -76.89 -63.45
CA ASP A 1006 0.47 -76.48 -64.19
C ASP A 1006 1.22 -75.31 -63.52
N ASN A 1007 1.01 -74.10 -64.01
CA ASN A 1007 1.65 -72.87 -63.57
C ASN A 1007 0.67 -71.87 -62.92
N ILE A 1008 -0.56 -72.29 -62.64
CA ILE A 1008 -1.63 -71.45 -62.09
C ILE A 1008 -1.98 -71.93 -60.68
N VAL A 1009 -2.15 -70.96 -59.77
CA VAL A 1009 -2.74 -71.15 -58.45
C VAL A 1009 -4.07 -70.44 -58.40
N GLU A 1010 -5.14 -71.18 -58.11
CA GLU A 1010 -6.50 -70.68 -57.96
C GLU A 1010 -6.95 -70.82 -56.51
N VAL A 1011 -7.71 -69.83 -56.02
CA VAL A 1011 -8.25 -69.80 -54.66
C VAL A 1011 -9.77 -69.78 -54.72
N PHE A 1012 -10.39 -70.62 -53.91
CA PHE A 1012 -11.83 -70.82 -53.82
C PHE A 1012 -12.34 -70.57 -52.41
N SER A 1013 -13.59 -70.09 -52.30
CA SER A 1013 -14.25 -69.85 -51.01
C SER A 1013 -14.96 -71.08 -50.45
N ASP A 1014 -14.99 -72.18 -51.21
CA ASP A 1014 -15.71 -73.41 -50.88
C ASP A 1014 -14.88 -74.64 -51.20
N GLU A 1015 -15.05 -75.68 -50.38
CA GLU A 1015 -14.28 -76.93 -50.44
C GLU A 1015 -14.47 -77.69 -51.76
N LEU A 1016 -15.66 -77.54 -52.37
CA LEU A 1016 -15.99 -78.12 -53.66
C LEU A 1016 -15.34 -77.37 -54.84
N LYS A 1017 -14.62 -76.28 -54.58
CA LYS A 1017 -13.91 -75.44 -55.56
C LYS A 1017 -14.80 -74.90 -56.67
N MET A 1018 -16.03 -74.51 -56.34
CA MET A 1018 -17.01 -74.01 -57.31
C MET A 1018 -17.01 -72.47 -57.43
N LYS A 1019 -16.57 -71.75 -56.39
CA LYS A 1019 -16.54 -70.28 -56.34
C LYS A 1019 -15.11 -69.78 -56.23
N LYS A 1020 -14.51 -69.53 -57.40
CA LYS A 1020 -13.19 -68.92 -57.53
C LYS A 1020 -13.21 -67.48 -56.99
N ILE A 1021 -12.35 -67.18 -56.02
CA ILE A 1021 -12.14 -65.85 -55.45
C ILE A 1021 -11.04 -65.11 -56.22
N LYS A 1022 -9.89 -65.77 -56.43
CA LYS A 1022 -8.70 -65.15 -57.00
C LYS A 1022 -7.83 -66.19 -57.72
N MET A 1023 -6.92 -65.72 -58.57
CA MET A 1023 -5.91 -66.56 -59.19
C MET A 1023 -4.59 -65.82 -59.38
N ARG A 1024 -3.52 -66.61 -59.49
CA ARG A 1024 -2.20 -66.14 -59.88
C ARG A 1024 -1.57 -67.12 -60.85
N GLU A 1025 -1.09 -66.59 -61.96
CA GLU A 1025 -0.32 -67.35 -62.96
C GLU A 1025 1.17 -67.04 -62.80
N PHE A 1026 2.00 -68.07 -62.85
CA PHE A 1026 3.45 -67.99 -62.89
C PHE A 1026 3.96 -68.38 -64.27
N SER A 1027 3.98 -67.44 -65.20
CA SER A 1027 4.26 -67.68 -66.64
C SER A 1027 5.57 -68.44 -66.92
N ASN A 1028 6.59 -68.26 -66.07
CA ASN A 1028 7.90 -68.91 -66.20
C ASN A 1028 8.02 -70.25 -65.46
N THR A 1029 6.94 -70.80 -64.92
CA THR A 1029 6.95 -72.06 -64.16
C THR A 1029 6.47 -73.23 -65.02
N GLU A 1030 7.17 -74.36 -64.95
CA GLU A 1030 6.80 -75.64 -65.58
C GLU A 1030 5.98 -76.51 -64.64
N LYS A 1031 6.36 -76.52 -63.36
CA LYS A 1031 5.75 -77.39 -62.36
C LYS A 1031 5.74 -76.73 -60.98
N ILE A 1032 4.66 -76.92 -60.24
CA ILE A 1032 4.49 -76.42 -58.89
C ILE A 1032 4.29 -77.59 -57.91
N PHE A 1033 4.98 -77.54 -56.78
CA PHE A 1033 4.75 -78.40 -55.63
C PHE A 1033 4.25 -77.54 -54.46
N PRO A 1034 2.95 -77.59 -54.12
CA PRO A 1034 2.37 -76.75 -53.07
C PRO A 1034 2.46 -77.38 -51.67
N ILE A 1035 2.57 -76.51 -50.66
CA ILE A 1035 2.42 -76.81 -49.23
C ILE A 1035 1.43 -75.80 -48.66
N GLU A 1036 0.34 -76.26 -48.05
CA GLU A 1036 -0.63 -75.40 -47.36
C GLU A 1036 -0.25 -75.25 -45.89
N TYR A 1037 -0.18 -74.02 -45.38
CA TYR A 1037 0.20 -73.74 -44.01
C TYR A 1037 -0.20 -72.34 -43.58
N ASP A 1038 -0.67 -72.12 -42.34
CA ASP A 1038 -0.90 -70.77 -41.80
C ASP A 1038 0.44 -70.08 -41.48
N LEU A 1039 0.94 -69.24 -42.40
CA LEU A 1039 2.25 -68.59 -42.28
C LEU A 1039 2.19 -67.26 -41.54
N ASN A 1040 1.01 -66.71 -41.27
CA ASN A 1040 0.84 -65.38 -40.70
C ASN A 1040 0.00 -65.41 -39.39
N ASN A 1041 -0.35 -66.61 -38.91
CA ASN A 1041 -1.18 -66.87 -37.73
C ASN A 1041 -2.56 -66.18 -37.79
N ASP A 1042 -3.16 -66.04 -38.99
CA ASP A 1042 -4.51 -65.50 -39.17
C ASP A 1042 -5.61 -66.58 -39.13
N SER A 1043 -5.22 -67.83 -38.84
CA SER A 1043 -6.06 -69.03 -38.86
C SER A 1043 -6.62 -69.40 -40.24
N VAL A 1044 -6.04 -68.85 -41.32
CA VAL A 1044 -6.30 -69.23 -42.71
C VAL A 1044 -5.00 -69.79 -43.29
N ASN A 1045 -5.05 -71.00 -43.87
CA ASN A 1045 -3.88 -71.56 -44.51
C ASN A 1045 -3.43 -70.66 -45.66
N ASP A 1046 -2.16 -70.29 -45.65
CA ASP A 1046 -1.39 -69.68 -46.74
C ASP A 1046 -0.77 -70.80 -47.61
N LEU A 1047 -0.03 -70.42 -48.66
CA LEU A 1047 0.50 -71.37 -49.64
C LEU A 1047 1.99 -71.17 -49.91
N ILE A 1048 2.81 -72.20 -49.68
CA ILE A 1048 4.21 -72.24 -50.09
C ILE A 1048 4.31 -73.06 -51.39
N LEU A 1049 5.04 -72.55 -52.36
CA LEU A 1049 5.17 -73.13 -53.68
C LEU A 1049 6.64 -73.39 -53.99
N ILE A 1050 7.00 -74.65 -54.19
CA ILE A 1050 8.29 -74.98 -54.80
C ILE A 1050 8.05 -75.05 -56.30
N ARG A 1051 8.58 -74.08 -57.03
CA ARG A 1051 8.32 -73.88 -58.45
C ARG A 1051 9.55 -74.26 -59.26
N GLN A 1052 9.38 -75.19 -60.18
CA GLN A 1052 10.36 -75.50 -61.20
C GLN A 1052 10.18 -74.55 -62.39
N VAL A 1053 11.17 -73.72 -62.69
CA VAL A 1053 11.10 -72.69 -63.74
C VAL A 1053 11.69 -73.15 -65.06
N LYS A 1054 11.15 -72.63 -66.17
CA LYS A 1054 11.65 -72.87 -67.54
C LYS A 1054 13.07 -72.29 -67.63
N ALA A 1055 14.03 -73.10 -68.06
CA ALA A 1055 15.43 -72.72 -68.10
C ALA A 1055 15.70 -71.64 -69.16
N GLU A 1056 15.59 -70.35 -68.79
CA GLU A 1056 16.01 -69.23 -69.63
C GLU A 1056 17.15 -68.43 -68.98
N GLY A 1057 18.36 -68.65 -69.49
CA GLY A 1057 19.41 -67.65 -69.73
C GLY A 1057 20.15 -66.97 -68.56
N THR A 1058 19.56 -66.79 -67.37
CA THR A 1058 20.22 -66.00 -66.30
C THR A 1058 19.86 -66.37 -64.84
N SER A 1059 19.00 -67.35 -64.56
CA SER A 1059 18.70 -67.78 -63.18
C SER A 1059 19.77 -68.75 -62.65
N LYS A 1060 20.20 -68.58 -61.40
CA LYS A 1060 21.23 -69.43 -60.76
C LYS A 1060 20.72 -70.83 -60.35
N SER A 1061 19.40 -71.00 -60.26
CA SER A 1061 18.70 -72.25 -59.93
C SER A 1061 17.43 -72.40 -60.78
N ASN A 1062 17.05 -73.64 -61.12
CA ASN A 1062 15.77 -73.94 -61.78
C ASN A 1062 14.62 -74.14 -60.77
N LEU A 1063 14.88 -74.00 -59.47
CA LEU A 1063 13.89 -74.09 -58.40
C LEU A 1063 13.78 -72.75 -57.65
N ILE A 1064 12.54 -72.28 -57.47
CA ILE A 1064 12.20 -71.07 -56.71
C ILE A 1064 11.14 -71.42 -55.67
N ILE A 1065 11.33 -71.00 -54.43
CA ILE A 1065 10.38 -71.19 -53.34
C ILE A 1065 9.64 -69.88 -53.14
N SER A 1066 8.32 -69.89 -53.27
CA SER A 1066 7.47 -68.70 -53.12
C SER A 1066 6.42 -68.94 -52.05
N ALA A 1067 6.30 -68.04 -51.08
CA ALA A 1067 5.19 -68.03 -50.14
C ALA A 1067 4.13 -67.02 -50.58
N LEU A 1068 2.87 -67.44 -50.57
CA LEU A 1068 1.71 -66.65 -50.93
C LEU A 1068 0.77 -66.57 -49.74
N LYS A 1069 0.13 -65.41 -49.56
CA LYS A 1069 -1.02 -65.30 -48.65
C LYS A 1069 -2.23 -66.07 -49.19
N SER A 1070 -3.23 -66.24 -48.33
CA SER A 1070 -4.59 -66.70 -48.67
C SER A 1070 -5.26 -66.00 -49.85
N ASP A 1071 -4.89 -64.76 -50.14
CA ASP A 1071 -5.35 -64.01 -51.31
C ASP A 1071 -4.39 -64.08 -52.51
N VAL A 1072 -3.50 -65.08 -52.57
CA VAL A 1072 -2.43 -65.26 -53.57
C VAL A 1072 -1.44 -64.10 -53.70
N SER A 1073 -1.43 -63.10 -52.81
CA SER A 1073 -0.39 -62.07 -52.81
C SER A 1073 0.97 -62.65 -52.37
N LEU A 1074 2.08 -62.14 -52.92
CA LEU A 1074 3.41 -62.67 -52.63
C LEU A 1074 3.84 -62.21 -51.23
N LEU A 1075 4.17 -63.15 -50.33
CA LEU A 1075 4.81 -62.86 -49.05
C LEU A 1075 6.31 -62.67 -49.24
N TRP A 1076 6.96 -63.69 -49.80
CA TRP A 1076 8.40 -63.71 -50.11
C TRP A 1076 8.68 -64.75 -51.19
N GLU A 1077 9.86 -64.66 -51.80
CA GLU A 1077 10.30 -65.55 -52.86
C GLU A 1077 11.82 -65.68 -52.83
N GLU A 1078 12.33 -66.92 -52.79
CA GLU A 1078 13.76 -67.20 -52.66
C GLU A 1078 14.22 -68.28 -53.65
N PRO A 1079 15.40 -68.12 -54.27
CA PRO A 1079 15.99 -69.16 -55.10
C PRO A 1079 16.52 -70.32 -54.23
N PHE A 1080 16.34 -71.55 -54.70
CA PHE A 1080 16.84 -72.75 -54.02
C PHE A 1080 18.32 -73.00 -54.33
N GLY A 1081 19.13 -73.37 -53.33
CA GLY A 1081 20.50 -73.82 -53.52
C GLY A 1081 21.55 -72.72 -53.74
N GLU A 1082 21.31 -71.50 -53.24
CA GLU A 1082 22.23 -70.36 -53.39
C GLU A 1082 23.21 -70.17 -52.21
N GLY A 1083 23.22 -71.08 -51.22
CA GLY A 1083 24.23 -71.06 -50.16
C GLY A 1083 25.64 -71.21 -50.76
N LYS A 1084 26.57 -70.36 -50.29
CA LYS A 1084 27.88 -70.09 -50.92
C LYS A 1084 28.91 -71.23 -50.81
N VAL A 1085 28.54 -72.50 -51.03
CA VAL A 1085 29.49 -73.64 -51.01
C VAL A 1085 30.11 -73.89 -52.39
N TYR A 1086 29.33 -73.82 -53.48
CA TYR A 1086 29.84 -73.94 -54.86
C TYR A 1086 29.06 -73.03 -55.84
N THR A 1087 29.76 -72.32 -56.73
CA THR A 1087 29.15 -71.62 -57.87
C THR A 1087 29.02 -72.59 -59.04
N LEU A 1088 27.91 -73.32 -59.12
CA LEU A 1088 27.56 -74.14 -60.28
C LEU A 1088 26.16 -73.73 -60.78
N PRO A 1089 25.86 -73.78 -62.09
CA PRO A 1089 24.50 -73.64 -62.58
C PRO A 1089 23.80 -74.99 -62.40
N LEU A 1090 22.89 -75.08 -61.43
CA LEU A 1090 22.36 -76.35 -60.98
C LEU A 1090 20.87 -76.45 -61.33
N SER A 1091 20.60 -77.34 -62.28
CA SER A 1091 19.26 -77.83 -62.57
C SER A 1091 18.98 -78.98 -61.60
N TYR A 1092 17.87 -78.87 -60.87
CA TYR A 1092 17.47 -79.76 -59.80
C TYR A 1092 16.14 -80.47 -60.11
N SER A 1093 16.03 -81.67 -59.57
CA SER A 1093 14.79 -82.44 -59.44
C SER A 1093 14.41 -82.55 -57.97
N VAL A 1094 13.22 -82.03 -57.62
CA VAL A 1094 12.70 -82.09 -56.24
C VAL A 1094 12.53 -83.55 -55.84
N LYS A 1095 13.12 -83.93 -54.71
CA LYS A 1095 13.11 -85.28 -54.18
C LYS A 1095 12.11 -85.45 -53.04
N GLU A 1096 12.18 -84.57 -52.06
CA GLU A 1096 11.30 -84.54 -50.89
C GLU A 1096 11.13 -83.09 -50.45
N PHE A 1097 9.97 -82.75 -49.91
CA PHE A 1097 9.73 -81.42 -49.37
C PHE A 1097 8.62 -81.47 -48.31
N GLY A 1098 8.61 -80.48 -47.43
CA GLY A 1098 7.55 -80.34 -46.46
C GLY A 1098 7.80 -79.20 -45.49
N ALA A 1099 6.98 -79.15 -44.45
CA ALA A 1099 7.14 -78.23 -43.35
C ALA A 1099 7.13 -78.97 -42.02
N PHE A 1100 7.88 -78.48 -41.04
CA PHE A 1100 7.84 -79.00 -39.68
C PHE A 1100 7.91 -77.86 -38.65
N TYR A 1101 7.34 -78.12 -37.48
CA TYR A 1101 7.51 -77.27 -36.31
C TYR A 1101 8.78 -77.65 -35.57
N ALA A 1102 9.58 -76.65 -35.22
CA ALA A 1102 10.59 -76.76 -34.18
C ALA A 1102 10.35 -75.63 -33.18
N GLU A 1103 10.30 -76.00 -31.90
CA GLU A 1103 9.78 -75.19 -30.80
C GLU A 1103 8.33 -74.71 -31.07
N ASN A 1104 8.18 -73.58 -31.75
CA ASN A 1104 6.92 -72.88 -31.98
C ASN A 1104 6.85 -72.17 -33.34
N ASP A 1105 7.87 -72.36 -34.19
CA ASP A 1105 7.99 -71.74 -35.49
C ASP A 1105 7.98 -72.79 -36.60
N VAL A 1106 7.67 -72.34 -37.81
CA VAL A 1106 7.46 -73.20 -38.99
C VAL A 1106 8.70 -73.13 -39.87
N TYR A 1107 9.25 -74.30 -40.17
CA TYR A 1107 10.40 -74.46 -41.05
C TYR A 1107 10.00 -75.24 -42.29
N ILE A 1108 10.39 -74.73 -43.46
CA ILE A 1108 10.14 -75.33 -44.77
C ILE A 1108 11.42 -76.01 -45.22
N TYR A 1109 11.39 -77.31 -45.51
CA TYR A 1109 12.55 -78.02 -46.05
C TYR A 1109 12.30 -78.47 -47.49
N VAL A 1110 13.36 -78.41 -48.29
CA VAL A 1110 13.38 -78.88 -49.67
C VAL A 1110 14.65 -79.69 -49.87
N VAL A 1111 14.48 -80.95 -50.30
CA VAL A 1111 15.57 -81.84 -50.72
C VAL A 1111 15.45 -82.02 -52.22
N ALA A 1112 16.52 -81.73 -52.95
CA ALA A 1112 16.56 -81.90 -54.40
C ALA A 1112 17.88 -82.50 -54.86
N ASN A 1113 17.81 -83.33 -55.90
CA ASN A 1113 18.96 -83.93 -56.56
C ASN A 1113 19.30 -83.11 -57.80
N GLY A 1114 20.59 -82.95 -58.12
CA GLY A 1114 20.99 -82.46 -59.44
C GLY A 1114 20.43 -83.35 -60.55
N ASP A 1115 20.09 -82.78 -61.70
CA ASP A 1115 19.51 -83.53 -62.84
C ASP A 1115 20.43 -84.63 -63.39
N ASP A 1116 21.74 -84.50 -63.20
CA ASP A 1116 22.73 -85.52 -63.52
C ASP A 1116 22.89 -86.59 -62.41
N GLY A 1117 22.20 -86.41 -61.29
CA GLY A 1117 22.25 -87.26 -60.11
C GLY A 1117 23.56 -87.16 -59.32
N ASN A 1118 24.50 -86.30 -59.71
CA ASN A 1118 25.88 -86.28 -59.17
C ASN A 1118 26.00 -85.65 -57.79
N PHE A 1119 24.99 -84.92 -57.35
CA PHE A 1119 24.94 -84.27 -56.04
C PHE A 1119 23.49 -84.04 -55.60
N SER A 1120 23.31 -83.70 -54.34
CA SER A 1120 22.03 -83.29 -53.77
C SER A 1120 22.20 -82.10 -52.84
N VAL A 1121 21.14 -81.31 -52.71
CA VAL A 1121 21.04 -80.17 -51.80
C VAL A 1121 19.80 -80.32 -50.94
N THR A 1122 19.94 -80.05 -49.65
CA THR A 1122 18.85 -79.91 -48.69
C THR A 1122 18.89 -78.50 -48.14
N SER A 1123 17.84 -77.70 -48.35
CA SER A 1123 17.74 -76.34 -47.80
C SER A 1123 16.53 -76.24 -46.87
N VAL A 1124 16.69 -75.52 -45.77
CA VAL A 1124 15.63 -75.23 -44.79
C VAL A 1124 15.46 -73.74 -44.65
N TYR A 1125 14.22 -73.26 -44.73
CA TYR A 1125 13.84 -71.85 -44.67
C TYR A 1125 12.88 -71.61 -43.50
N SER A 1126 12.92 -70.41 -42.92
CA SER A 1126 11.88 -69.96 -41.97
C SER A 1126 10.59 -69.60 -42.71
N ARG A 1127 9.48 -69.48 -41.97
CA ARG A 1127 8.21 -68.93 -42.48
C ARG A 1127 8.31 -67.53 -43.10
N TYR A 1128 9.42 -66.81 -42.89
CA TYR A 1128 9.68 -65.48 -43.45
C TYR A 1128 10.62 -65.51 -44.68
N GLY A 1129 11.03 -66.70 -45.14
CA GLY A 1129 11.91 -66.86 -46.30
C GLY A 1129 13.40 -66.79 -45.97
N GLU A 1130 13.78 -66.73 -44.69
CA GLU A 1130 15.20 -66.70 -44.32
C GLU A 1130 15.81 -68.10 -44.45
N LEU A 1131 16.91 -68.27 -45.19
CA LEU A 1131 17.65 -69.53 -45.27
C LEU A 1131 18.28 -69.85 -43.90
N ILE A 1132 17.79 -70.90 -43.24
CA ILE A 1132 18.24 -71.37 -41.94
C ILE A 1132 19.43 -72.31 -42.09
N SER A 1133 19.33 -73.28 -43.00
CA SER A 1133 20.43 -74.18 -43.34
C SER A 1133 20.42 -74.62 -44.78
N GLU A 1134 21.60 -74.97 -45.26
CA GLU A 1134 21.80 -75.60 -46.56
C GLU A 1134 22.87 -76.66 -46.45
N PHE A 1135 22.55 -77.88 -46.88
CA PHE A 1135 23.42 -79.03 -46.80
C PHE A 1135 23.65 -79.64 -48.18
N TRP A 1136 24.92 -79.86 -48.53
CA TRP A 1136 25.33 -80.43 -49.81
C TRP A 1136 25.86 -81.87 -49.68
N HIS A 1137 25.45 -82.76 -50.59
CA HIS A 1137 25.81 -84.17 -50.61
C HIS A 1137 26.42 -84.61 -51.97
N PRO A 1138 27.58 -85.29 -52.02
CA PRO A 1138 28.27 -85.72 -53.26
C PRO A 1138 27.68 -87.00 -53.87
N GLY A 1139 26.40 -86.96 -54.17
CA GLY A 1139 25.66 -88.01 -54.88
C GLY A 1139 24.18 -87.97 -54.51
N PRO A 1140 23.35 -88.86 -55.08
CA PRO A 1140 21.91 -88.73 -55.01
C PRO A 1140 21.37 -89.14 -53.63
N ILE A 1141 20.54 -88.29 -53.04
CA ILE A 1141 19.70 -88.62 -51.91
C ILE A 1141 18.44 -89.31 -52.45
N ASN A 1142 18.17 -90.51 -51.95
CA ASN A 1142 17.08 -91.35 -52.44
C ASN A 1142 15.98 -91.56 -51.40
N ALA A 1143 16.29 -91.39 -50.12
CA ALA A 1143 15.37 -91.52 -49.02
C ALA A 1143 15.61 -90.40 -48.00
N VAL A 1144 14.52 -89.83 -47.50
CA VAL A 1144 14.51 -88.73 -46.53
C VAL A 1144 13.55 -89.09 -45.40
N LEU A 1145 13.92 -88.78 -44.16
CA LEU A 1145 13.05 -88.87 -43.00
C LEU A 1145 13.26 -87.64 -42.12
N VAL A 1146 12.16 -87.02 -41.67
CA VAL A 1146 12.19 -85.86 -40.78
C VAL A 1146 11.43 -86.20 -39.50
N GLY A 1147 12.06 -86.00 -38.34
CA GLY A 1147 11.46 -86.33 -37.04
C GLY A 1147 12.41 -86.00 -35.89
N ASP A 1148 11.96 -86.21 -34.65
CA ASP A 1148 12.84 -86.20 -33.47
C ASP A 1148 13.56 -87.55 -33.40
N LEU A 1149 14.65 -87.66 -34.16
CA LEU A 1149 15.30 -88.94 -34.45
C LEU A 1149 16.20 -89.40 -33.29
N ASN A 1150 16.67 -88.46 -32.47
CA ASN A 1150 17.53 -88.71 -31.31
C ASN A 1150 16.82 -88.53 -29.94
N LEU A 1151 15.53 -88.15 -29.93
CA LEU A 1151 14.68 -87.93 -28.75
C LEU A 1151 15.16 -86.80 -27.82
N ASP A 1152 15.80 -85.77 -28.37
CA ASP A 1152 16.20 -84.57 -27.64
C ASP A 1152 15.14 -83.45 -27.69
N GLY A 1153 14.04 -83.67 -28.39
CA GLY A 1153 12.94 -82.72 -28.58
C GLY A 1153 13.13 -81.77 -29.76
N ARG A 1154 14.22 -81.89 -30.51
CA ARG A 1154 14.42 -81.21 -31.79
C ARG A 1154 14.07 -82.14 -32.95
N LYS A 1155 14.00 -81.59 -34.15
CA LYS A 1155 13.72 -82.37 -35.35
C LYS A 1155 14.94 -82.39 -36.25
N GLU A 1156 15.42 -83.58 -36.56
CA GLU A 1156 16.52 -83.81 -37.47
C GLU A 1156 16.00 -84.28 -38.84
N ILE A 1157 16.86 -84.10 -39.85
CA ILE A 1157 16.64 -84.61 -41.19
C ILE A 1157 17.66 -85.73 -41.43
N LEU A 1158 17.16 -86.95 -41.63
CA LEU A 1158 17.96 -88.07 -42.10
C LEU A 1158 17.91 -88.11 -43.62
N LEU A 1159 19.08 -88.00 -44.24
CA LEU A 1159 19.29 -88.08 -45.68
C LEU A 1159 20.06 -89.36 -45.97
N ALA A 1160 19.47 -90.28 -46.74
CA ALA A 1160 20.11 -91.53 -47.12
C ALA A 1160 20.17 -91.67 -48.64
N GLY A 1161 21.31 -92.12 -49.14
CA GLY A 1161 21.59 -92.11 -50.56
C GLY A 1161 22.83 -92.89 -50.95
N TYR A 1162 23.63 -92.27 -51.80
CA TYR A 1162 24.87 -92.83 -52.30
C TYR A 1162 25.91 -91.73 -52.49
N ASN A 1163 27.12 -91.97 -52.02
CA ASN A 1163 28.25 -91.08 -52.16
C ASN A 1163 29.14 -91.55 -53.31
N TYR A 1164 29.18 -90.80 -54.40
CA TYR A 1164 29.96 -91.19 -55.58
C TYR A 1164 31.46 -91.09 -55.36
N HIS A 1165 31.92 -90.26 -54.44
CA HIS A 1165 33.35 -90.17 -54.16
C HIS A 1165 33.85 -91.37 -53.35
N TYR A 1166 33.04 -91.90 -52.45
CA TYR A 1166 33.38 -93.11 -51.68
C TYR A 1166 32.91 -94.42 -52.33
N ASP A 1167 32.14 -94.35 -53.42
CA ASP A 1167 31.51 -95.52 -54.05
C ASP A 1167 30.73 -96.37 -53.03
N ALA A 1168 29.97 -95.70 -52.17
CA ALA A 1168 29.36 -96.27 -50.98
C ALA A 1168 27.94 -95.75 -50.75
N ALA A 1169 27.05 -96.62 -50.27
CA ALA A 1169 25.78 -96.18 -49.72
C ALA A 1169 26.05 -95.47 -48.39
N ASP A 1170 25.42 -94.32 -48.16
CA ASP A 1170 25.63 -93.55 -46.95
C ASP A 1170 24.35 -92.91 -46.44
N TYR A 1171 24.39 -92.53 -45.17
CA TYR A 1171 23.36 -91.72 -44.56
C TYR A 1171 23.98 -90.64 -43.68
N ILE A 1172 23.28 -89.52 -43.58
CA ILE A 1172 23.59 -88.43 -42.66
C ILE A 1172 22.34 -88.02 -41.90
N VAL A 1173 22.51 -87.64 -40.63
CA VAL A 1173 21.48 -87.02 -39.79
C VAL A 1173 21.95 -85.62 -39.45
N ILE A 1174 21.16 -84.61 -39.83
CA ILE A 1174 21.46 -83.19 -39.62
C ILE A 1174 20.39 -82.53 -38.74
N ASP A 1175 20.80 -81.68 -37.79
CA ASP A 1175 19.92 -80.72 -37.11
C ASP A 1175 19.93 -79.47 -37.99
N PRO A 1176 18.83 -79.19 -38.72
CA PRO A 1176 18.79 -78.10 -39.67
C PRO A 1176 18.89 -76.72 -39.00
N ILE A 1177 18.69 -76.58 -37.69
CA ILE A 1177 18.76 -75.29 -36.99
C ILE A 1177 20.21 -74.96 -36.59
N GLU A 1178 21.01 -75.97 -36.25
CA GLU A 1178 22.41 -75.77 -35.85
C GLU A 1178 23.43 -75.92 -36.99
N THR A 1179 23.06 -76.61 -38.08
CA THR A 1179 24.02 -76.97 -39.15
C THR A 1179 24.48 -75.75 -39.97
N GLY A 1180 23.63 -74.73 -40.15
CA GLY A 1180 23.91 -73.60 -41.03
C GLY A 1180 24.19 -74.07 -42.46
N VAL A 1181 25.28 -73.60 -43.09
CA VAL A 1181 25.68 -74.01 -44.44
C VAL A 1181 26.84 -75.00 -44.39
N ALA A 1182 26.62 -76.24 -44.84
CA ALA A 1182 27.58 -77.34 -44.70
C ALA A 1182 27.58 -78.33 -45.88
N GLN A 1183 28.59 -79.20 -45.94
CA GLN A 1183 28.71 -80.29 -46.94
C GLN A 1183 29.20 -81.61 -46.33
N CYS A 1184 28.79 -82.73 -46.96
CA CYS A 1184 29.28 -84.07 -46.65
C CYS A 1184 30.72 -84.31 -47.16
N PRO A 1185 31.58 -85.06 -46.45
CA PRO A 1185 32.85 -85.53 -46.98
C PRO A 1185 32.72 -86.44 -48.23
N PRO A 1186 33.68 -86.41 -49.17
CA PRO A 1186 34.86 -85.53 -49.23
C PRO A 1186 34.56 -84.20 -49.95
N GLY A 1187 35.15 -83.09 -49.50
CA GLY A 1187 34.99 -81.76 -50.14
C GLY A 1187 35.97 -80.70 -49.60
N ARG A 1188 35.94 -79.46 -50.13
CA ARG A 1188 36.83 -78.36 -49.68
C ARG A 1188 36.15 -77.22 -48.89
N GLY A 1189 34.83 -77.25 -48.72
CA GLY A 1189 34.05 -76.30 -47.91
C GLY A 1189 33.93 -76.67 -46.42
N PHE A 1190 33.11 -75.92 -45.67
CA PHE A 1190 32.78 -76.21 -44.27
C PHE A 1190 32.07 -77.56 -44.17
N PHE A 1191 32.69 -78.50 -43.46
CA PHE A 1191 32.06 -79.77 -43.13
C PHE A 1191 31.04 -79.58 -42.02
N TYR A 1192 29.96 -80.37 -42.04
CA TYR A 1192 29.04 -80.39 -40.90
C TYR A 1192 29.81 -80.90 -39.65
N PRO A 1193 29.62 -80.28 -38.48
CA PRO A 1193 30.30 -80.70 -37.26
C PRO A 1193 29.70 -82.02 -36.74
N VAL A 1194 30.54 -83.04 -36.51
CA VAL A 1194 30.13 -84.27 -35.82
C VAL A 1194 30.19 -84.00 -34.31
N ASN A 1195 29.09 -83.54 -33.72
CA ASN A 1195 28.90 -83.33 -32.29
C ASN A 1195 27.73 -84.19 -31.77
N ASP A 1196 27.61 -84.37 -30.46
CA ASP A 1196 26.60 -85.21 -29.78
C ASP A 1196 25.18 -84.99 -30.35
N GLY A 1197 24.74 -85.90 -31.24
CA GLY A 1197 23.40 -85.88 -31.85
C GLY A 1197 23.35 -85.95 -33.38
N LEU A 1198 24.43 -85.62 -34.09
CA LEU A 1198 24.50 -85.63 -35.57
C LEU A 1198 25.47 -86.70 -36.09
N PHE A 1199 25.03 -87.49 -37.07
CA PHE A 1199 25.71 -88.72 -37.47
C PHE A 1199 25.92 -88.81 -38.97
N TYR A 1200 27.05 -89.38 -39.37
CA TYR A 1200 27.33 -89.76 -40.75
C TYR A 1200 28.03 -91.11 -40.80
N GLU A 1201 27.59 -91.97 -41.70
CA GLU A 1201 28.21 -93.27 -41.91
C GLU A 1201 28.03 -93.70 -43.37
N TYR A 1202 29.04 -94.39 -43.90
CA TYR A 1202 29.05 -94.93 -45.25
C TYR A 1202 29.44 -96.41 -45.26
N PHE A 1203 28.96 -97.13 -46.27
CA PHE A 1203 29.07 -98.57 -46.41
C PHE A 1203 29.56 -98.93 -47.82
N THR A 1204 30.87 -99.18 -47.96
CA THR A 1204 31.48 -99.59 -49.23
C THR A 1204 30.93 -100.94 -49.71
N GLY A 1205 30.57 -101.04 -50.99
CA GLY A 1205 30.05 -102.28 -51.58
C GLY A 1205 28.55 -102.54 -51.35
N LEU A 1206 27.82 -101.62 -50.70
CA LEU A 1206 26.36 -101.63 -50.68
C LEU A 1206 25.79 -100.88 -51.88
N ALA A 1207 24.67 -101.37 -52.41
CA ALA A 1207 23.86 -100.62 -53.36
C ALA A 1207 23.24 -99.40 -52.65
N PRO A 1208 22.90 -98.30 -53.38
CA PRO A 1208 22.31 -97.10 -52.81
C PRO A 1208 21.17 -97.38 -51.84
N PHE A 1209 21.11 -96.68 -50.72
CA PHE A 1209 19.90 -96.68 -49.90
C PHE A 1209 18.77 -96.04 -50.70
N VAL A 1210 17.57 -96.62 -50.67
CA VAL A 1210 16.39 -96.16 -51.42
C VAL A 1210 15.15 -96.00 -50.57
N SER A 1211 15.15 -96.53 -49.34
CA SER A 1211 14.10 -96.24 -48.36
C SER A 1211 14.67 -96.25 -46.95
N VAL A 1212 14.06 -95.45 -46.09
CA VAL A 1212 14.27 -95.42 -44.64
C VAL A 1212 12.93 -95.66 -43.96
N THR A 1213 12.91 -96.44 -42.88
CA THR A 1213 11.69 -96.69 -42.09
C THR A 1213 12.03 -96.72 -40.62
N GLU A 1214 11.27 -96.00 -39.80
CA GLU A 1214 11.39 -96.07 -38.34
C GLU A 1214 10.79 -97.39 -37.83
N THR A 1215 11.55 -98.12 -37.00
CA THR A 1215 11.15 -99.42 -36.45
C THR A 1215 11.02 -99.42 -34.93
N GLY A 1216 11.45 -98.34 -34.27
CA GLY A 1216 11.32 -98.06 -32.84
C GLY A 1216 12.05 -96.77 -32.49
N ALA A 1217 11.91 -96.31 -31.24
CA ALA A 1217 12.56 -95.10 -30.72
C ALA A 1217 14.06 -95.04 -31.09
N GLY A 1218 14.42 -94.07 -31.94
CA GLY A 1218 15.78 -93.85 -32.45
C GLY A 1218 16.41 -95.01 -33.24
N THR A 1219 15.60 -95.98 -33.71
CA THR A 1219 16.05 -97.15 -34.48
C THR A 1219 15.38 -97.20 -35.85
N PHE A 1220 16.20 -97.24 -36.90
CA PHE A 1220 15.74 -97.13 -38.28
C PHE A 1220 16.29 -98.28 -39.15
N GLU A 1221 15.48 -98.71 -40.12
CA GLU A 1221 15.87 -99.66 -41.15
C GLU A 1221 16.09 -98.93 -42.48
N LEU A 1222 17.32 -98.99 -43.00
CA LEU A 1222 17.72 -98.48 -44.30
C LEU A 1222 17.76 -99.62 -45.32
N LYS A 1223 16.95 -99.54 -46.37
CA LYS A 1223 16.90 -100.55 -47.43
C LYS A 1223 17.66 -100.08 -48.66
N THR A 1224 18.55 -100.93 -49.15
CA THR A 1224 19.30 -100.71 -50.38
C THR A 1224 18.51 -101.12 -51.63
N ALA A 1225 18.90 -100.62 -52.80
CA ALA A 1225 18.23 -100.89 -54.08
C ALA A 1225 18.14 -102.39 -54.45
N ASN A 1226 19.08 -103.22 -53.97
CA ASN A 1226 19.08 -104.67 -54.21
C ASN A 1226 18.34 -105.48 -53.11
N GLY A 1227 17.71 -104.80 -52.16
CA GLY A 1227 16.85 -105.41 -51.14
C GLY A 1227 17.53 -105.73 -49.80
N ARG A 1228 18.83 -105.45 -49.62
CA ARG A 1228 19.51 -105.60 -48.32
C ARG A 1228 19.07 -104.49 -47.35
N VAL A 1229 18.90 -104.85 -46.07
CA VAL A 1229 18.48 -103.94 -45.00
C VAL A 1229 19.62 -103.75 -44.01
N GLU A 1230 19.94 -102.50 -43.71
CA GLU A 1230 20.86 -102.08 -42.65
C GLU A 1230 20.06 -101.46 -41.51
N ARG A 1231 20.38 -101.85 -40.27
CA ARG A 1231 19.73 -101.35 -39.06
C ARG A 1231 20.63 -100.34 -38.38
N ILE A 1232 20.13 -99.13 -38.19
CA ILE A 1232 20.84 -98.07 -37.49
C ILE A 1232 20.12 -97.77 -36.18
N ASN A 1233 20.88 -97.56 -35.12
CA ASN A 1233 20.37 -97.10 -33.83
C ASN A 1233 21.14 -95.84 -33.45
N LEU A 1234 20.47 -94.69 -33.50
CA LEU A 1234 21.07 -93.39 -33.22
C LEU A 1234 21.30 -93.18 -31.72
N LEU A 1235 20.49 -93.81 -30.86
CA LEU A 1235 20.64 -93.73 -29.40
C LEU A 1235 21.82 -94.56 -28.87
N ALA A 1236 22.19 -95.63 -29.57
CA ALA A 1236 23.34 -96.48 -29.22
C ALA A 1236 24.69 -95.89 -29.63
N LYS A 1237 24.69 -94.81 -30.42
CA LYS A 1237 25.90 -94.14 -30.93
C LYS A 1237 26.29 -92.88 -30.13
N LYS A 1238 25.74 -92.70 -28.92
CA LYS A 1238 26.18 -91.68 -27.95
C LYS A 1238 27.62 -91.88 -27.49
#